data_AF-A0A8B8CW46-F1
#
_entry.id   AF-A0A8B8CW46-F1
#
_cell.length_a   1.000
_cell.length_b   1.000
_cell.length_c   1.000
_cell.angle_alpha   90.00
_cell.angle_beta   90.00
_cell.angle_gamma   90.00
#
_symmetry.space_group_name_H-M   'P 1'
#
loop_
_entity.id
_entity.type
_entity.pdbx_description
1 polymer ?
#
loop_
_entity_poly.entity_id
_entity_poly.type
_entity_poly.pdbx_seq_one_letter_code
_entity_poly.pdbx_strand_id
1 'polypeptide(L)'
;MASMFAKLEAPAGVMQPAQHTQIDRSELEEERPKQPKKVSFAQFDPSAQQHLNSMFMSPMMKELEAQVKMNTDILDRMNKQMEDERKARLKAKQTAHIPEALKGNGQEMVSIMKSVEDLILMGEEVPEEEEEEEKGDGNGEGADEAEESGDEGDEEDDDDEEEEEEEDEDDEEYRRRTQLNKLQILDSHSRAALTGHSLAAYVSTLDEDNLKKFTSKITQDCQLWLSRLFRFPDSSPFYHEEHKDGLVKICRMALYQKYPKYPVEGFEALYSRPPVIYISSAAMPGLSNYLCLQLGLPLSSICNVPCSSASGTTSIMDVEMLEKLIQDDVAAAKTPVLLVGFAGSPHLGSVDDLQELRKICINHKIWLHVEGNNLALLATVSVPNAVEPATSGDSMTLRLGKWIGIPGLPYITLYKASDPALELAAGLNTFNPQLKLNCLPLWIVLQSLGHDGIVDRIKHCCNLAEKMHELLEKLPTIQKVGEEKKEESEAKTIRDLIFVAIDALFVFKMASPTIVFKYVEDTSTGAVEIAPYSPVSPQEDIEEKEKLKTYYNALNMWLCDTLFYENSNVDIELIDVENEGNCIKFSPLDTAQVRGTVIEDIENFAENLKKQIAILDSTVLQRDRFCAIVEAQDNLRIVEMPNWAGLGVVQYMPEEWRERMTDLPDSAKREINNINTELVKKLQSKDTAFSQGFNDENIGCVKFGLITDDTDLEELIGLVCSVGKEIEESSKYLEKLSEKVQKGIEEANKELHKEMDEKLMQEGVLRQVPLFGSLLNWWSPPPKDSVKGRTFSLNSGTMASTEKTYKYHMQVQEDEAPPPPSSPPPATNAYKEVLKPNSEPRSLQTDQKSLESQTKDTQQSPDLK
;
A
#
# COMPACT_ATOMS: atom_id res chain seq x y z
N MET A 1 -61.71 -26.40 49.49
CA MET A 1 -62.06 -25.53 50.66
C MET A 1 -60.80 -24.74 50.98
N ALA A 2 -60.72 -23.41 50.90
CA ALA A 2 -61.65 -22.32 51.29
C ALA A 2 -61.45 -21.85 52.75
N SER A 3 -61.48 -20.53 52.95
CA SER A 3 -61.29 -19.79 54.22
C SER A 3 -59.87 -19.83 54.83
N MET A 4 -59.37 -18.79 55.52
CA MET A 4 -59.88 -17.42 55.80
C MET A 4 -58.65 -16.48 55.99
N PHE A 5 -58.59 -15.28 55.37
CA PHE A 5 -58.96 -13.95 55.93
C PHE A 5 -58.14 -13.51 57.17
N ALA A 6 -57.67 -12.26 57.35
CA ALA A 6 -57.90 -10.99 56.60
C ALA A 6 -56.83 -9.90 56.93
N LYS A 7 -57.01 -8.71 56.32
CA LYS A 7 -56.36 -7.38 56.53
C LYS A 7 -55.15 -7.10 55.62
N LEU A 8 -55.01 -5.92 55.00
CA LEU A 8 -55.90 -4.72 54.95
C LEU A 8 -55.69 -3.98 53.60
N GLU A 9 -56.70 -3.26 53.12
CA GLU A 9 -56.75 -2.68 51.76
C GLU A 9 -56.57 -1.15 51.73
N ALA A 10 -55.87 -0.65 50.69
CA ALA A 10 -56.08 0.66 50.07
C ALA A 10 -55.57 0.60 48.60
N PRO A 11 -56.22 1.25 47.61
CA PRO A 11 -56.11 0.83 46.20
C PRO A 11 -55.09 1.61 45.35
N ALA A 12 -54.64 0.98 44.27
CA ALA A 12 -53.89 1.63 43.19
C ALA A 12 -54.83 2.38 42.22
N GLY A 13 -54.36 3.51 41.67
CA GLY A 13 -55.05 4.27 40.63
C GLY A 13 -54.32 4.15 39.29
N VAL A 14 -55.03 3.72 38.24
CA VAL A 14 -54.53 3.68 36.86
C VAL A 14 -54.69 5.05 36.21
N MET A 15 -53.67 5.53 35.50
CA MET A 15 -53.82 6.63 34.53
C MET A 15 -53.55 6.13 33.10
N GLN A 16 -54.56 6.31 32.24
CA GLN A 16 -54.46 6.20 30.78
C GLN A 16 -54.45 7.62 30.16
N PRO A 17 -54.09 7.78 28.88
CA PRO A 17 -53.71 9.08 28.33
C PRO A 17 -54.89 10.06 28.19
N ALA A 18 -54.63 11.34 28.48
CA ALA A 18 -55.58 12.42 28.26
C ALA A 18 -55.68 12.77 26.76
N GLN A 19 -56.90 12.86 26.24
CA GLN A 19 -57.18 13.21 24.85
C GLN A 19 -57.24 14.74 24.63
N HIS A 20 -57.15 15.16 23.36
CA HIS A 20 -57.37 16.55 22.94
C HIS A 20 -58.67 17.14 23.50
N THR A 21 -58.65 18.44 23.79
CA THR A 21 -59.86 19.27 23.85
C THR A 21 -59.57 20.59 23.15
N GLN A 22 -60.41 20.96 22.18
CA GLN A 22 -60.37 22.27 21.53
C GLN A 22 -61.07 23.31 22.41
N ILE A 23 -60.64 24.59 22.33
CA ILE A 23 -61.48 25.78 22.59
C ILE A 23 -60.82 27.00 21.91
N ASP A 24 -61.58 28.08 21.77
CA ASP A 24 -61.50 29.12 20.73
C ASP A 24 -60.18 29.86 20.43
N ARG A 25 -60.10 30.29 19.16
CA ARG A 25 -59.27 31.41 18.69
C ARG A 25 -60.14 32.68 18.58
N SER A 26 -60.31 33.45 19.65
CA SER A 26 -60.99 34.76 19.55
C SER A 26 -60.67 35.73 20.69
N GLU A 27 -59.43 36.24 20.77
CA GLU A 27 -59.12 37.52 21.43
C GLU A 27 -57.74 38.03 21.01
N LEU A 28 -57.50 39.35 21.16
CA LEU A 28 -56.24 40.06 20.89
C LEU A 28 -55.78 40.19 19.41
N GLU A 29 -56.67 40.69 18.55
CA GLU A 29 -56.25 41.69 17.55
C GLU A 29 -56.35 43.12 18.13
N GLU A 30 -55.78 44.10 17.41
CA GLU A 30 -55.85 45.56 17.66
C GLU A 30 -55.23 46.14 18.96
N GLU A 31 -53.96 46.54 18.89
CA GLU A 31 -53.64 47.98 18.99
C GLU A 31 -52.38 48.35 18.18
N ARG A 32 -52.55 49.08 17.06
CA ARG A 32 -51.42 49.70 16.35
C ARG A 32 -51.12 51.08 16.96
N PRO A 33 -49.85 51.42 17.24
CA PRO A 33 -49.52 52.76 17.75
C PRO A 33 -49.89 53.84 16.73
N LYS A 34 -50.65 54.82 17.19
CA LYS A 34 -51.26 55.89 16.38
C LYS A 34 -50.17 56.82 15.81
N GLN A 35 -50.20 57.12 14.51
CA GLN A 35 -49.29 58.09 13.90
C GLN A 35 -49.42 59.47 14.57
N PRO A 36 -48.32 60.10 15.03
CA PRO A 36 -48.36 61.46 15.54
C PRO A 36 -48.71 62.44 14.41
N LYS A 37 -49.66 63.34 14.67
CA LYS A 37 -50.10 64.35 13.70
C LYS A 37 -48.96 65.27 13.31
N LYS A 38 -48.83 65.62 12.02
CA LYS A 38 -47.92 66.68 11.56
C LYS A 38 -48.26 68.00 12.26
N VAL A 39 -47.39 68.46 13.14
CA VAL A 39 -47.35 69.84 13.64
C VAL A 39 -46.16 70.51 12.97
N SER A 40 -46.40 71.38 12.01
CA SER A 40 -45.36 72.23 11.43
C SER A 40 -45.06 73.39 12.36
N PHE A 41 -43.85 73.45 12.90
CA PHE A 41 -43.31 74.65 13.54
C PHE A 41 -42.01 75.10 12.87
N ALA A 42 -41.65 76.35 13.10
CA ALA A 42 -40.84 77.18 12.20
C ALA A 42 -39.39 76.72 11.98
N GLN A 43 -38.81 77.31 10.93
CA GLN A 43 -37.41 77.21 10.49
C GLN A 43 -36.41 77.23 11.66
N PHE A 44 -35.47 76.28 11.64
CA PHE A 44 -34.22 76.30 12.40
C PHE A 44 -33.04 76.10 11.46
N ASP A 45 -31.87 76.61 11.84
CA ASP A 45 -30.69 76.72 10.97
C ASP A 45 -30.03 75.34 10.73
N PRO A 46 -29.88 74.87 9.47
CA PRO A 46 -29.22 73.59 9.17
C PRO A 46 -27.75 73.50 9.63
N SER A 47 -27.04 74.64 9.70
CA SER A 47 -25.63 74.67 10.09
C SER A 47 -25.43 74.24 11.55
N ALA A 48 -26.34 74.65 12.43
CA ALA A 48 -26.30 74.30 13.85
C ALA A 48 -26.51 72.78 14.08
N GLN A 49 -27.39 72.13 13.30
CA GLN A 49 -27.59 70.68 13.39
C GLN A 49 -26.39 69.89 12.88
N GLN A 50 -25.76 70.29 11.76
CA GLN A 50 -24.55 69.64 11.29
C GLN A 50 -23.39 69.81 12.29
N HIS A 51 -23.25 70.98 12.91
CA HIS A 51 -22.19 71.25 13.88
C HIS A 51 -22.40 70.52 15.22
N LEU A 52 -23.65 70.34 15.67
CA LEU A 52 -23.98 69.48 16.82
C LEU A 52 -23.73 68.00 16.52
N ASN A 53 -24.12 67.53 15.33
CA ASN A 53 -23.92 66.13 14.94
C ASN A 53 -22.44 65.77 14.80
N SER A 54 -21.61 66.64 14.19
CA SER A 54 -20.17 66.38 14.08
C SER A 54 -19.46 66.44 15.44
N MET A 55 -19.84 67.38 16.31
CA MET A 55 -19.12 67.67 17.56
C MET A 55 -19.55 66.84 18.77
N PHE A 56 -20.79 66.32 18.79
CA PHE A 56 -21.33 65.55 19.92
C PHE A 56 -21.88 64.16 19.53
N MET A 57 -22.65 64.05 18.45
CA MET A 57 -23.22 62.75 18.04
C MET A 57 -22.17 61.81 17.44
N SER A 58 -21.24 62.32 16.61
CA SER A 58 -20.24 61.46 15.96
C SER A 58 -19.21 60.86 16.93
N PRO A 59 -18.69 61.58 17.95
CA PRO A 59 -17.85 60.97 18.98
C PRO A 59 -18.65 59.99 19.86
N MET A 60 -19.89 60.33 20.21
CA MET A 60 -20.76 59.46 21.03
C MET A 60 -21.13 58.16 20.31
N MET A 61 -21.41 58.20 19.00
CA MET A 61 -21.63 56.99 18.19
C MET A 61 -20.37 56.14 18.11
N LYS A 62 -19.19 56.76 17.94
CA LYS A 62 -17.91 56.03 17.86
C LYS A 62 -17.51 55.40 19.19
N GLU A 63 -17.80 56.07 20.30
CA GLU A 63 -17.68 55.52 21.65
C GLU A 63 -18.67 54.37 21.88
N LEU A 64 -19.92 54.51 21.43
CA LEU A 64 -20.93 53.45 21.50
C LEU A 64 -20.54 52.23 20.66
N GLU A 65 -20.00 52.42 19.45
CA GLU A 65 -19.45 51.36 18.60
C GLU A 65 -18.26 50.66 19.28
N ALA A 66 -17.36 51.41 19.93
CA ALA A 66 -16.26 50.85 20.70
C ALA A 66 -16.74 50.04 21.91
N GLN A 67 -17.75 50.53 22.64
CA GLN A 67 -18.34 49.81 23.77
C GLN A 67 -19.14 48.58 23.34
N VAL A 68 -19.89 48.65 22.23
CA VAL A 68 -20.56 47.48 21.63
C VAL A 68 -19.53 46.43 21.22
N LYS A 69 -18.44 46.83 20.55
CA LYS A 69 -17.36 45.90 20.20
C LYS A 69 -16.68 45.31 21.44
N MET A 70 -16.37 46.12 22.45
CA MET A 70 -15.80 45.62 23.70
C MET A 70 -16.72 44.60 24.38
N ASN A 71 -18.03 44.82 24.34
CA ASN A 71 -19.03 43.90 24.88
C ASN A 71 -19.15 42.60 24.06
N THR A 72 -19.05 42.64 22.72
CA THR A 72 -18.96 41.41 21.91
C THR A 72 -17.66 40.66 22.16
N ASP A 73 -16.52 41.36 22.24
CA ASP A 73 -15.21 40.78 22.55
C ASP A 73 -15.19 40.16 23.97
N ILE A 74 -16.07 40.57 24.89
CA ILE A 74 -16.28 39.96 26.21
C ILE A 74 -17.23 38.76 26.13
N LEU A 75 -18.35 38.88 25.40
CA LEU A 75 -19.30 37.79 25.15
C LEU A 75 -18.62 36.58 24.49
N ASP A 76 -17.79 36.78 23.47
CA ASP A 76 -17.08 35.69 22.79
C ASP A 76 -16.04 35.02 23.70
N ARG A 77 -15.39 35.79 24.59
CA ARG A 77 -14.52 35.23 25.64
C ARG A 77 -15.30 34.44 26.69
N MET A 78 -16.48 34.91 27.10
CA MET A 78 -17.35 34.17 28.02
C MET A 78 -17.93 32.91 27.37
N ASN A 79 -18.31 32.97 26.10
CA ASN A 79 -18.78 31.81 25.33
C ASN A 79 -17.67 30.77 25.20
N LYS A 80 -16.45 31.19 24.83
CA LYS A 80 -15.28 30.29 24.78
C LYS A 80 -14.97 29.68 26.15
N GLN A 81 -14.94 30.48 27.22
CA GLN A 81 -14.73 29.94 28.57
C GLN A 81 -15.85 28.96 28.96
N MET A 82 -17.11 29.25 28.64
CA MET A 82 -18.23 28.35 28.94
C MET A 82 -18.16 27.04 28.14
N GLU A 83 -17.71 27.10 26.88
CA GLU A 83 -17.41 25.91 26.10
C GLU A 83 -16.24 25.11 26.69
N ASP A 84 -15.17 25.77 27.08
CA ASP A 84 -13.96 25.10 27.59
C ASP A 84 -14.23 24.51 28.99
N GLU A 85 -15.03 25.17 29.84
CA GLU A 85 -15.61 24.58 31.06
C GLU A 85 -16.56 23.42 30.74
N ARG A 86 -17.37 23.49 29.68
CA ARG A 86 -18.28 22.41 29.27
C ARG A 86 -17.48 21.19 28.76
N LYS A 87 -16.43 21.41 27.96
CA LYS A 87 -15.46 20.39 27.49
C LYS A 87 -14.75 19.77 28.69
N ALA A 88 -14.24 20.57 29.63
CA ALA A 88 -13.60 20.09 30.85
C ALA A 88 -14.56 19.27 31.73
N ARG A 89 -15.82 19.70 31.91
CA ARG A 89 -16.85 18.92 32.62
C ARG A 89 -17.24 17.64 31.88
N LEU A 90 -17.16 17.61 30.54
CA LEU A 90 -17.35 16.39 29.74
C LEU A 90 -16.17 15.42 29.96
N LYS A 91 -14.93 15.90 29.79
CA LYS A 91 -13.70 15.13 30.00
C LYS A 91 -13.58 14.59 31.43
N ALA A 92 -13.96 15.37 32.43
CA ALA A 92 -14.00 14.93 33.83
C ALA A 92 -15.04 13.83 34.10
N LYS A 93 -16.19 13.85 33.39
CA LYS A 93 -17.16 12.74 33.44
C LYS A 93 -16.66 11.50 32.69
N GLN A 94 -16.12 11.68 31.48
CA GLN A 94 -15.60 10.59 30.65
C GLN A 94 -14.42 9.86 31.33
N THR A 95 -13.54 10.59 32.00
CA THR A 95 -12.40 10.03 32.75
C THR A 95 -12.74 9.68 34.21
N ALA A 96 -13.99 9.82 34.67
CA ALA A 96 -14.35 9.64 36.09
C ALA A 96 -13.96 8.27 36.66
N HIS A 97 -13.94 7.23 35.81
CA HIS A 97 -13.56 5.86 36.16
C HIS A 97 -12.05 5.64 36.34
N ILE A 98 -11.22 6.53 35.78
CA ILE A 98 -9.76 6.41 35.76
C ILE A 98 -9.18 7.00 37.06
N PRO A 99 -8.34 6.29 37.83
CA PRO A 99 -7.66 6.87 38.99
C PRO A 99 -6.71 8.01 38.60
N GLU A 100 -6.50 8.94 39.53
CA GLU A 100 -5.78 10.20 39.27
C GLU A 100 -4.32 9.98 38.82
N ALA A 101 -3.67 8.92 39.29
CA ALA A 101 -2.33 8.51 38.85
C ALA A 101 -2.23 8.04 37.38
N LEU A 102 -3.36 7.78 36.70
CA LEU A 102 -3.41 7.42 35.27
C LEU A 102 -4.11 8.50 34.41
N LYS A 103 -4.48 9.64 35.01
CA LYS A 103 -5.15 10.75 34.32
C LYS A 103 -4.13 11.77 33.83
N GLY A 104 -4.06 11.98 32.52
CA GLY A 104 -3.29 13.08 31.93
C GLY A 104 -3.10 12.97 30.43
N ASN A 105 -2.65 14.08 29.84
CA ASN A 105 -2.20 14.16 28.44
C ASN A 105 -0.75 13.61 28.28
N GLY A 106 -0.39 12.59 29.05
CA GLY A 106 0.99 12.15 29.25
C GLY A 106 1.79 12.97 30.25
N GLN A 107 3.00 12.50 30.56
CA GLN A 107 4.03 13.17 31.37
C GLN A 107 5.17 13.66 30.47
N GLU A 108 5.81 14.78 30.83
CA GLU A 108 7.05 15.20 30.17
C GLU A 108 8.18 14.19 30.42
N MET A 109 9.01 13.96 29.41
CA MET A 109 10.04 12.91 29.46
C MET A 109 11.06 13.11 30.60
N VAL A 110 11.30 14.36 31.04
CA VAL A 110 12.12 14.65 32.23
C VAL A 110 11.50 14.07 33.50
N SER A 111 10.17 14.14 33.65
CA SER A 111 9.45 13.55 34.79
C SER A 111 9.43 12.01 34.72
N ILE A 112 9.42 11.44 33.51
CA ILE A 112 9.46 9.98 33.30
C ILE A 112 10.86 9.46 33.62
N MET A 113 11.91 10.10 33.09
CA MET A 113 13.29 9.74 33.39
C MET A 113 13.61 9.90 34.88
N LYS A 114 13.14 10.98 35.54
CA LYS A 114 13.24 11.07 37.00
C LYS A 114 12.47 9.93 37.70
N SER A 115 11.29 9.54 37.22
CA SER A 115 10.57 8.40 37.82
C SER A 115 11.33 7.08 37.65
N VAL A 116 12.13 6.91 36.59
CA VAL A 116 13.05 5.77 36.43
C VAL A 116 14.23 5.90 37.38
N GLU A 117 14.85 7.07 37.47
CA GLU A 117 15.97 7.38 38.37
C GLU A 117 15.60 7.13 39.84
N ASP A 118 14.48 7.69 40.31
CA ASP A 118 13.92 7.46 41.64
C ASP A 118 13.68 5.94 41.89
N LEU A 119 13.20 5.18 40.89
CA LEU A 119 12.98 3.73 41.00
C LEU A 119 14.26 2.88 40.98
N ILE A 120 15.36 3.37 40.39
CA ILE A 120 16.70 2.76 40.46
C ILE A 120 17.31 3.06 41.84
N LEU A 121 17.20 4.30 42.30
CA LEU A 121 17.78 4.78 43.57
C LEU A 121 17.05 4.27 44.83
N MET A 122 15.83 3.72 44.71
CA MET A 122 15.16 2.95 45.79
C MET A 122 15.89 1.62 46.19
N GLY A 123 17.12 1.44 45.71
CA GLY A 123 18.11 0.51 46.24
C GLY A 123 18.91 1.02 47.44
N GLU A 124 19.12 2.33 47.54
CA GLU A 124 19.99 2.93 48.56
C GLU A 124 19.15 3.54 49.70
N GLU A 125 19.16 2.90 50.86
CA GLU A 125 18.89 3.60 52.12
C GLU A 125 20.08 4.53 52.43
N VAL A 126 20.12 5.69 51.77
CA VAL A 126 21.06 6.76 52.07
C VAL A 126 20.84 7.19 53.53
N PRO A 127 21.84 7.04 54.43
CA PRO A 127 21.73 7.57 55.78
C PRO A 127 21.64 9.10 55.73
N GLU A 128 20.83 9.71 56.59
CA GLU A 128 20.85 11.16 56.80
C GLU A 128 22.17 11.57 57.49
N GLU A 129 23.25 11.72 56.71
CA GLU A 129 24.50 12.32 57.19
C GLU A 129 24.41 13.85 57.14
N GLU A 130 24.70 14.48 58.28
CA GLU A 130 24.51 15.92 58.50
C GLU A 130 25.59 16.77 57.78
N GLU A 131 25.24 18.00 57.37
CA GLU A 131 26.18 18.93 56.71
C GLU A 131 27.28 19.43 57.67
N GLU A 132 28.46 18.80 57.70
CA GLU A 132 29.67 19.39 58.30
C GLU A 132 30.60 20.01 57.22
N GLU A 133 30.71 21.34 57.21
CA GLU A 133 31.78 22.05 56.50
C GLU A 133 33.15 21.79 57.16
N GLU A 134 34.13 21.23 56.44
CA GLU A 134 35.54 21.50 56.77
C GLU A 134 36.44 21.77 55.55
N LYS A 135 37.62 22.35 55.81
CA LYS A 135 38.34 23.22 54.87
C LYS A 135 39.78 22.78 54.58
N GLY A 136 40.06 22.56 53.30
CA GLY A 136 41.19 23.19 52.62
C GLY A 136 42.58 22.54 52.70
N ASP A 137 43.44 23.04 51.80
CA ASP A 137 44.90 22.87 51.64
C ASP A 137 45.52 21.46 51.58
N GLY A 138 46.33 21.22 50.53
CA GLY A 138 47.44 20.25 50.64
C GLY A 138 47.92 19.58 49.34
N ASN A 139 48.80 20.23 48.59
CA ASN A 139 49.67 19.73 47.50
C ASN A 139 49.79 18.20 47.26
N GLY A 140 49.74 17.83 45.97
CA GLY A 140 50.36 16.61 45.42
C GLY A 140 50.79 16.82 43.96
N GLU A 141 52.06 16.53 43.64
CA GLU A 141 52.65 16.70 42.30
C GLU A 141 52.60 15.38 41.50
N GLY A 142 52.65 15.44 40.17
CA GLY A 142 52.89 14.26 39.33
C GLY A 142 52.35 14.38 37.91
N ALA A 143 53.25 14.59 36.94
CA ALA A 143 53.01 14.32 35.53
C ALA A 143 53.98 13.24 35.07
N ASP A 144 53.64 12.51 34.01
CA ASP A 144 54.61 12.02 33.01
C ASP A 144 53.85 11.52 31.76
N GLU A 145 54.52 11.56 30.61
CA GLU A 145 54.02 11.18 29.29
C GLU A 145 54.59 9.82 28.85
N ALA A 146 53.86 9.05 28.03
CA ALA A 146 54.40 7.91 27.28
C ALA A 146 53.56 7.64 26.01
N GLU A 147 54.22 7.22 24.94
CA GLU A 147 53.65 7.02 23.58
C GLU A 147 53.62 5.53 23.17
N GLU A 148 53.00 5.26 22.00
CA GLU A 148 53.06 4.04 21.19
C GLU A 148 52.53 2.73 21.85
N SER A 149 51.80 1.86 21.14
CA SER A 149 51.89 1.46 19.73
C SER A 149 50.55 0.89 19.24
N GLY A 150 50.37 0.76 17.92
CA GLY A 150 49.22 0.09 17.30
C GLY A 150 49.58 -1.29 16.72
N ASP A 151 48.55 -2.01 16.29
CA ASP A 151 48.64 -3.21 15.46
C ASP A 151 47.40 -3.25 14.55
N GLU A 152 47.57 -3.58 13.28
CA GLU A 152 46.48 -3.74 12.29
C GLU A 152 46.47 -5.21 11.85
N GLY A 153 45.28 -5.77 11.63
CA GLY A 153 45.11 -7.15 11.18
C GLY A 153 43.96 -7.25 10.18
N ASP A 154 44.26 -7.77 9.00
CA ASP A 154 43.31 -7.99 7.92
C ASP A 154 42.38 -9.18 8.22
N GLU A 155 41.17 -9.17 7.66
CA GLU A 155 40.32 -10.35 7.47
C GLU A 155 40.06 -10.53 5.97
N GLU A 156 40.05 -11.77 5.50
CA GLU A 156 40.08 -12.14 4.07
C GLU A 156 38.66 -12.37 3.49
N ASP A 157 38.50 -12.20 2.17
CA ASP A 157 37.28 -12.54 1.43
C ASP A 157 37.16 -14.08 1.26
N ASP A 158 35.94 -14.62 1.41
CA ASP A 158 35.56 -15.97 0.95
C ASP A 158 34.23 -15.87 0.19
N ASP A 159 34.25 -16.19 -1.12
CA ASP A 159 33.06 -16.38 -1.96
C ASP A 159 32.55 -17.83 -1.85
N ASP A 160 31.23 -18.05 -1.80
CA ASP A 160 30.62 -19.39 -2.02
C ASP A 160 29.30 -19.24 -2.80
N GLU A 161 28.99 -20.21 -3.66
CA GLU A 161 27.95 -20.12 -4.71
C GLU A 161 26.61 -20.78 -4.27
N GLU A 162 25.48 -20.06 -4.40
CA GLU A 162 24.12 -20.67 -4.38
C GLU A 162 23.34 -20.24 -5.66
N GLU A 163 23.06 -21.20 -6.55
CA GLU A 163 22.12 -21.07 -7.68
C GLU A 163 20.79 -21.78 -7.32
N GLU A 164 19.64 -21.10 -7.31
CA GLU A 164 18.33 -21.70 -7.71
C GLU A 164 17.20 -20.64 -7.86
N GLU A 165 16.27 -20.90 -8.79
CA GLU A 165 14.91 -20.30 -8.96
C GLU A 165 14.76 -18.78 -9.31
N GLU A 166 15.21 -18.34 -10.50
CA GLU A 166 14.76 -17.07 -11.14
C GLU A 166 13.33 -17.14 -11.73
N GLU A 167 12.26 -17.12 -10.91
CA GLU A 167 10.91 -16.67 -11.35
C GLU A 167 10.27 -15.74 -10.28
N ASP A 168 9.58 -14.69 -10.74
CA ASP A 168 8.81 -13.68 -9.97
C ASP A 168 9.53 -12.78 -8.91
N GLU A 169 10.86 -12.86 -8.72
CA GLU A 169 11.57 -11.95 -7.78
C GLU A 169 11.49 -10.46 -8.14
N ASP A 170 11.47 -10.08 -9.42
CA ASP A 170 11.51 -8.67 -9.89
C ASP A 170 10.36 -7.80 -9.29
N ASP A 171 9.14 -8.34 -9.20
CA ASP A 171 7.98 -7.62 -8.66
C ASP A 171 8.00 -7.50 -7.12
N GLU A 172 8.55 -8.50 -6.42
CA GLU A 172 8.83 -8.45 -4.98
C GLU A 172 9.96 -7.43 -4.69
N GLU A 173 11.07 -7.47 -5.44
CA GLU A 173 12.20 -6.56 -5.26
C GLU A 173 11.82 -5.12 -5.64
N TYR A 174 10.98 -4.92 -6.65
CA TYR A 174 10.41 -3.61 -7.00
C TYR A 174 9.46 -3.07 -5.90
N ARG A 175 8.62 -3.92 -5.30
CA ARG A 175 7.80 -3.55 -4.12
C ARG A 175 8.67 -3.21 -2.91
N ARG A 176 9.69 -4.02 -2.60
CA ARG A 176 10.67 -3.77 -1.52
C ARG A 176 11.43 -2.44 -1.75
N ARG A 177 11.97 -2.21 -2.96
CA ARG A 177 12.63 -0.95 -3.37
C ARG A 177 11.69 0.25 -3.30
N THR A 178 10.41 0.09 -3.62
CA THR A 178 9.42 1.15 -3.50
C THR A 178 9.13 1.48 -2.03
N GLN A 179 9.02 0.47 -1.15
CA GLN A 179 8.87 0.67 0.31
C GLN A 179 10.09 1.34 0.96
N LEU A 180 11.31 1.17 0.43
CA LEU A 180 12.52 1.84 0.93
C LEU A 180 12.49 3.38 0.81
N ASN A 181 11.55 3.97 0.07
CA ASN A 181 11.53 5.41 -0.16
C ASN A 181 11.03 6.20 1.06
N LYS A 182 12.01 6.74 1.80
CA LYS A 182 11.94 7.55 3.05
C LYS A 182 11.86 6.71 4.33
N LEU A 183 13.01 6.58 4.99
CA LEU A 183 13.09 6.23 6.42
C LEU A 183 12.13 7.11 7.24
N GLN A 184 11.32 6.47 8.09
CA GLN A 184 10.27 7.15 8.85
C GLN A 184 10.85 8.23 9.79
N ILE A 185 10.30 9.45 9.73
CA ILE A 185 10.61 10.48 10.73
C ILE A 185 9.88 10.12 12.03
N LEU A 186 10.60 9.44 12.92
CA LEU A 186 10.09 8.99 14.21
C LEU A 186 9.68 10.17 15.10
N ASP A 187 8.48 10.11 15.68
CA ASP A 187 7.96 11.12 16.61
C ASP A 187 8.65 11.06 17.99
N SER A 188 8.28 11.97 18.89
CA SER A 188 8.84 12.02 20.25
C SER A 188 8.64 10.72 21.05
N HIS A 189 7.52 10.02 20.85
CA HIS A 189 7.17 8.81 21.60
C HIS A 189 7.86 7.57 21.03
N SER A 190 8.05 7.51 19.72
CA SER A 190 8.81 6.45 19.04
C SER A 190 10.30 6.54 19.34
N ARG A 191 10.86 7.75 19.38
CA ARG A 191 12.23 7.95 19.87
C ARG A 191 12.36 7.56 21.35
N ALA A 192 11.35 7.88 22.17
CA ALA A 192 11.34 7.46 23.58
C ALA A 192 11.25 5.93 23.76
N ALA A 193 10.46 5.23 22.94
CA ALA A 193 10.37 3.78 22.92
C ALA A 193 11.72 3.12 22.57
N LEU A 194 12.40 3.62 21.53
CA LEU A 194 13.75 3.15 21.15
C LEU A 194 14.78 3.39 22.27
N THR A 195 14.81 4.59 22.86
CA THR A 195 15.69 4.83 24.03
C THR A 195 15.30 3.95 25.23
N GLY A 196 14.03 3.55 25.33
CA GLY A 196 13.54 2.60 26.33
C GLY A 196 14.14 1.20 26.22
N HIS A 197 14.50 0.75 25.01
CA HIS A 197 15.24 -0.50 24.79
C HIS A 197 16.69 -0.39 25.26
N SER A 198 17.37 0.71 24.91
CA SER A 198 18.73 1.00 25.41
C SER A 198 18.75 1.12 26.94
N LEU A 199 17.72 1.73 27.51
CA LEU A 199 17.53 1.85 28.96
C LEU A 199 17.21 0.50 29.62
N ALA A 200 16.45 -0.38 28.97
CA ALA A 200 16.24 -1.76 29.42
C ALA A 200 17.55 -2.54 29.46
N ALA A 201 18.37 -2.44 28.40
CA ALA A 201 19.70 -3.05 28.37
C ALA A 201 20.59 -2.53 29.52
N TYR A 202 20.62 -1.22 29.77
CA TYR A 202 21.36 -0.64 30.90
C TYR A 202 20.84 -1.13 32.27
N VAL A 203 19.53 -1.05 32.51
CA VAL A 203 18.88 -1.50 33.76
C VAL A 203 19.08 -3.00 34.01
N SER A 204 19.25 -3.81 32.97
CA SER A 204 19.54 -5.25 33.12
C SER A 204 20.88 -5.57 33.81
N THR A 205 21.75 -4.56 33.98
CA THR A 205 23.05 -4.66 34.66
C THR A 205 23.01 -4.30 36.16
N LEU A 206 21.85 -3.87 36.68
CA LEU A 206 21.64 -3.66 38.12
C LEU A 206 21.76 -4.97 38.92
N ASP A 207 22.00 -4.85 40.22
CA ASP A 207 21.97 -5.98 41.15
C ASP A 207 20.61 -6.69 41.16
N GLU A 208 20.63 -7.98 41.52
CA GLU A 208 19.47 -8.86 41.35
C GLU A 208 18.24 -8.40 42.17
N ASP A 209 18.43 -7.73 43.30
CA ASP A 209 17.34 -7.32 44.18
C ASP A 209 16.73 -5.97 43.77
N ASN A 210 17.53 -4.99 43.38
CA ASN A 210 17.01 -3.74 42.81
C ASN A 210 16.38 -3.98 41.43
N LEU A 211 16.97 -4.84 40.60
CA LEU A 211 16.37 -5.28 39.34
C LEU A 211 15.00 -5.97 39.57
N LYS A 212 14.85 -6.81 40.61
CA LYS A 212 13.54 -7.39 41.00
C LYS A 212 12.54 -6.32 41.45
N LYS A 213 12.94 -5.36 42.31
CA LYS A 213 12.07 -4.25 42.74
C LYS A 213 11.54 -3.47 41.53
N PHE A 214 12.45 -3.03 40.67
CA PHE A 214 12.20 -2.23 39.48
C PHE A 214 11.27 -2.95 38.49
N THR A 215 11.63 -4.16 38.09
CA THR A 215 10.84 -4.96 37.12
C THR A 215 9.45 -5.33 37.66
N SER A 216 9.34 -5.65 38.95
CA SER A 216 8.06 -5.93 39.59
C SER A 216 7.13 -4.70 39.57
N LYS A 217 7.65 -3.52 39.90
CA LYS A 217 6.91 -2.25 39.88
C LYS A 217 6.42 -1.90 38.47
N ILE A 218 7.31 -1.93 37.47
CA ILE A 218 6.94 -1.60 36.09
C ILE A 218 5.97 -2.62 35.49
N THR A 219 6.16 -3.92 35.75
CA THR A 219 5.21 -4.96 35.29
C THR A 219 3.81 -4.73 35.87
N GLN A 220 3.70 -4.42 37.16
CA GLN A 220 2.43 -4.11 37.83
C GLN A 220 1.76 -2.85 37.27
N ASP A 221 2.52 -1.78 37.01
CA ASP A 221 1.97 -0.55 36.43
C ASP A 221 1.48 -0.77 34.99
N CYS A 222 2.23 -1.48 34.15
CA CYS A 222 1.78 -1.86 32.80
C CYS A 222 0.54 -2.76 32.84
N GLN A 223 0.49 -3.77 33.73
CA GLN A 223 -0.69 -4.59 33.95
C GLN A 223 -1.91 -3.74 34.34
N LEU A 224 -1.73 -2.74 35.20
CA LEU A 224 -2.80 -1.84 35.66
C LEU A 224 -3.27 -0.85 34.58
N TRP A 225 -2.36 -0.39 33.72
CA TRP A 225 -2.67 0.39 32.52
C TRP A 225 -3.49 -0.45 31.53
N LEU A 226 -2.98 -1.62 31.13
CA LEU A 226 -3.55 -2.45 30.06
C LEU A 226 -4.92 -3.03 30.43
N SER A 227 -5.07 -3.58 31.63
CA SER A 227 -6.35 -4.13 32.13
C SER A 227 -7.46 -3.08 32.18
N ARG A 228 -7.12 -1.80 32.42
CA ARG A 228 -8.08 -0.69 32.39
C ARG A 228 -8.37 -0.20 30.97
N LEU A 229 -7.33 0.05 30.18
CA LEU A 229 -7.43 0.56 28.81
C LEU A 229 -8.23 -0.40 27.91
N PHE A 230 -8.03 -1.70 28.07
CA PHE A 230 -8.76 -2.75 27.33
C PHE A 230 -9.89 -3.41 28.14
N ARG A 231 -10.25 -2.84 29.29
CA ARG A 231 -11.43 -3.22 30.10
C ARG A 231 -11.49 -4.70 30.49
N PHE A 232 -10.33 -5.31 30.66
CA PHE A 232 -10.14 -6.74 30.92
C PHE A 232 -9.59 -6.90 32.35
N PRO A 233 -10.45 -7.01 33.38
CA PRO A 233 -10.02 -7.13 34.77
C PRO A 233 -9.39 -8.50 35.06
N ASP A 234 -8.66 -8.58 36.17
CA ASP A 234 -8.01 -9.80 36.67
C ASP A 234 -7.09 -10.48 35.64
N SER A 235 -6.54 -9.66 34.72
CA SER A 235 -5.69 -10.10 33.61
C SER A 235 -4.20 -9.96 33.92
N SER A 236 -3.42 -10.93 33.49
CA SER A 236 -1.95 -10.85 33.39
C SER A 236 -1.54 -10.54 31.94
N PRO A 237 -0.55 -9.65 31.71
CA PRO A 237 0.04 -9.42 30.38
C PRO A 237 1.24 -10.35 30.14
N PHE A 238 1.27 -10.99 28.98
CA PHE A 238 2.47 -11.59 28.41
C PHE A 238 2.99 -10.72 27.26
N TYR A 239 4.29 -10.42 27.24
CA TYR A 239 4.94 -9.55 26.25
C TYR A 239 5.79 -10.39 25.30
N HIS A 240 5.65 -10.19 23.98
CA HIS A 240 6.31 -11.01 22.97
C HIS A 240 6.63 -10.22 21.70
N GLU A 241 7.65 -10.67 20.95
CA GLU A 241 8.15 -10.00 19.74
C GLU A 241 7.51 -10.58 18.46
N GLU A 242 7.29 -11.89 18.40
CA GLU A 242 6.48 -12.54 17.36
C GLU A 242 4.98 -12.39 17.66
N HIS A 243 4.19 -11.93 16.67
CA HIS A 243 2.73 -11.79 16.77
C HIS A 243 2.02 -13.04 17.34
N LYS A 244 2.43 -14.24 16.92
CA LYS A 244 1.74 -15.51 17.18
C LYS A 244 2.20 -16.24 18.45
N ASP A 245 3.31 -15.84 19.07
CA ASP A 245 3.88 -16.58 20.20
C ASP A 245 3.00 -16.54 21.46
N GLY A 246 2.33 -15.41 21.72
CA GLY A 246 1.34 -15.30 22.78
C GLY A 246 0.22 -16.33 22.67
N LEU A 247 -0.38 -16.47 21.48
CA LEU A 247 -1.38 -17.49 21.19
C LEU A 247 -0.83 -18.92 21.40
N VAL A 248 0.42 -19.20 21.01
CA VAL A 248 1.09 -20.49 21.30
C VAL A 248 1.15 -20.76 22.81
N LYS A 249 1.56 -19.78 23.63
CA LYS A 249 1.60 -19.97 25.10
C LYS A 249 0.19 -20.19 25.67
N ILE A 250 -0.83 -19.47 25.18
CA ILE A 250 -2.22 -19.64 25.60
C ILE A 250 -2.75 -21.04 25.26
N CYS A 251 -2.50 -21.52 24.03
CA CYS A 251 -2.83 -22.89 23.64
C CYS A 251 -2.14 -23.92 24.55
N ARG A 252 -0.86 -23.70 24.90
CA ARG A 252 -0.12 -24.57 25.83
C ARG A 252 -0.70 -24.56 27.25
N MET A 253 -1.11 -23.39 27.76
CA MET A 253 -1.81 -23.27 29.06
C MET A 253 -3.16 -24.00 29.04
N ALA A 254 -3.98 -23.80 28.00
CA ALA A 254 -5.28 -24.46 27.86
C ALA A 254 -5.12 -26.00 27.76
N LEU A 255 -4.07 -26.49 27.09
CA LEU A 255 -3.70 -27.90 27.08
C LEU A 255 -3.37 -28.42 28.49
N TYR A 256 -2.50 -27.75 29.26
CA TYR A 256 -2.20 -28.22 30.63
C TYR A 256 -3.43 -28.18 31.57
N GLN A 257 -4.30 -27.19 31.43
CA GLN A 257 -5.55 -27.10 32.20
C GLN A 257 -6.52 -28.24 31.86
N LYS A 258 -6.55 -28.70 30.60
CA LYS A 258 -7.37 -29.83 30.13
C LYS A 258 -6.74 -31.19 30.42
N TYR A 259 -5.42 -31.28 30.41
CA TYR A 259 -4.63 -32.50 30.59
C TYR A 259 -3.56 -32.31 31.69
N PRO A 260 -3.92 -32.41 32.99
CA PRO A 260 -2.95 -32.24 34.09
C PRO A 260 -1.78 -33.24 34.10
N LYS A 261 -1.85 -34.30 33.29
CA LYS A 261 -0.78 -35.27 33.04
C LYS A 261 0.22 -34.82 31.97
N TYR A 262 -0.18 -33.93 31.05
CA TYR A 262 0.62 -33.51 29.90
C TYR A 262 2.02 -32.94 30.27
N PRO A 263 2.21 -32.18 31.37
CA PRO A 263 3.54 -31.74 31.80
C PRO A 263 4.52 -32.86 32.20
N VAL A 264 4.04 -34.09 32.43
CA VAL A 264 4.83 -35.20 33.00
C VAL A 264 4.88 -36.41 32.07
N GLU A 265 3.75 -36.75 31.45
CA GLU A 265 3.60 -37.90 30.54
C GLU A 265 3.72 -37.50 29.06
N GLY A 266 3.83 -36.20 28.77
CA GLY A 266 3.96 -35.68 27.40
C GLY A 266 2.83 -36.16 26.50
N PHE A 267 3.15 -36.43 25.23
CA PHE A 267 2.17 -36.79 24.20
C PHE A 267 1.31 -38.02 24.54
N GLU A 268 1.77 -38.95 25.39
CA GLU A 268 0.98 -40.10 25.83
C GLU A 268 -0.30 -39.69 26.57
N ALA A 269 -0.28 -38.56 27.30
CA ALA A 269 -1.46 -38.01 27.97
C ALA A 269 -2.58 -37.60 27.00
N LEU A 270 -2.23 -37.25 25.75
CA LEU A 270 -3.16 -36.80 24.71
C LEU A 270 -3.75 -37.97 23.92
N TYR A 271 -3.04 -39.09 23.81
CA TYR A 271 -3.42 -40.21 22.93
C TYR A 271 -4.80 -40.79 23.24
N SER A 272 -5.17 -40.86 24.52
CA SER A 272 -6.45 -41.44 24.96
C SER A 272 -7.69 -40.63 24.55
N ARG A 273 -7.54 -39.31 24.38
CA ARG A 273 -8.58 -38.36 23.97
C ARG A 273 -7.88 -37.17 23.29
N PRO A 274 -7.75 -37.14 21.96
CA PRO A 274 -6.99 -36.09 21.28
C PRO A 274 -7.55 -34.67 21.54
N PRO A 275 -6.70 -33.63 21.66
CA PRO A 275 -7.15 -32.25 21.76
C PRO A 275 -7.72 -31.74 20.43
N VAL A 276 -8.63 -30.76 20.50
CA VAL A 276 -9.07 -29.97 19.34
C VAL A 276 -8.98 -28.47 19.66
N ILE A 277 -8.37 -27.72 18.75
CA ILE A 277 -8.33 -26.26 18.72
C ILE A 277 -9.16 -25.81 17.51
N TYR A 278 -10.13 -24.94 17.74
CA TYR A 278 -11.04 -24.41 16.72
C TYR A 278 -10.56 -23.03 16.24
N ILE A 279 -10.54 -22.81 14.93
CA ILE A 279 -10.03 -21.58 14.30
C ILE A 279 -10.99 -21.17 13.18
N SER A 280 -11.42 -19.90 13.12
CA SER A 280 -12.24 -19.40 11.99
C SER A 280 -11.49 -19.51 10.66
N SER A 281 -12.17 -19.84 9.56
CA SER A 281 -11.60 -19.77 8.21
C SER A 281 -11.16 -18.35 7.80
N ALA A 282 -11.63 -17.30 8.49
CA ALA A 282 -11.17 -15.92 8.30
C ALA A 282 -9.76 -15.63 8.90
N ALA A 283 -9.12 -16.62 9.54
CA ALA A 283 -7.77 -16.51 10.07
C ALA A 283 -6.70 -16.33 8.97
N MET A 284 -5.50 -15.89 9.37
CA MET A 284 -4.34 -15.80 8.48
C MET A 284 -3.93 -17.21 7.97
N PRO A 285 -3.63 -17.36 6.66
CA PRO A 285 -3.08 -18.60 6.10
C PRO A 285 -1.89 -19.16 6.90
N GLY A 286 -1.78 -20.48 6.94
CA GLY A 286 -0.71 -21.18 7.65
C GLY A 286 -0.78 -21.14 9.19
N LEU A 287 -1.72 -20.43 9.82
CA LEU A 287 -1.85 -20.38 11.29
C LEU A 287 -2.00 -21.79 11.90
N SER A 288 -2.85 -22.63 11.31
CA SER A 288 -3.06 -24.03 11.74
C SER A 288 -1.76 -24.84 11.72
N ASN A 289 -0.94 -24.68 10.69
CA ASN A 289 0.35 -25.36 10.54
C ASN A 289 1.37 -24.87 11.58
N TYR A 290 1.47 -23.55 11.77
CA TYR A 290 2.35 -22.93 12.76
C TYR A 290 2.00 -23.36 14.20
N LEU A 291 0.72 -23.36 14.56
CA LEU A 291 0.27 -23.82 15.89
C LEU A 291 0.56 -25.31 16.11
N CYS A 292 0.35 -26.17 15.10
CA CYS A 292 0.72 -27.57 15.18
C CYS A 292 2.22 -27.78 15.40
N LEU A 293 3.07 -27.07 14.65
CA LEU A 293 4.53 -27.12 14.79
C LEU A 293 4.97 -26.67 16.20
N GLN A 294 4.49 -25.52 16.67
CA GLN A 294 4.89 -24.90 17.94
C GLN A 294 4.32 -25.59 19.20
N LEU A 295 3.31 -26.45 19.04
CA LEU A 295 2.70 -27.24 20.12
C LEU A 295 3.07 -28.74 20.08
N GLY A 296 3.72 -29.21 19.01
CA GLY A 296 4.00 -30.63 18.79
C GLY A 296 2.74 -31.47 18.52
N LEU A 297 1.71 -30.87 17.90
CA LEU A 297 0.41 -31.51 17.66
C LEU A 297 0.21 -31.85 16.18
N PRO A 298 -0.40 -33.01 15.83
CA PRO A 298 -0.78 -33.30 14.46
C PRO A 298 -1.94 -32.41 13.99
N LEU A 299 -2.02 -32.13 12.68
CA LEU A 299 -3.05 -31.28 12.06
C LEU A 299 -4.50 -31.73 12.36
N SER A 300 -4.71 -33.02 12.65
CA SER A 300 -5.99 -33.56 13.13
C SER A 300 -6.47 -33.01 14.49
N SER A 301 -5.62 -32.21 15.16
CA SER A 301 -5.91 -31.48 16.40
C SER A 301 -6.42 -30.05 16.13
N ILE A 302 -6.46 -29.61 14.86
CA ILE A 302 -7.05 -28.34 14.47
C ILE A 302 -8.39 -28.62 13.76
N CYS A 303 -9.39 -27.79 14.05
CA CYS A 303 -10.65 -27.76 13.33
C CYS A 303 -10.84 -26.35 12.76
N ASN A 304 -10.74 -26.22 11.44
CA ASN A 304 -11.09 -24.98 10.75
C ASN A 304 -12.62 -24.88 10.69
N VAL A 305 -13.17 -23.81 11.27
CA VAL A 305 -14.61 -23.54 11.37
C VAL A 305 -15.01 -22.65 10.19
N PRO A 306 -15.96 -23.07 9.33
CA PRO A 306 -16.41 -22.25 8.21
C PRO A 306 -17.00 -20.90 8.65
N CYS A 307 -16.89 -19.90 7.77
CA CYS A 307 -17.64 -18.66 7.89
C CYS A 307 -19.03 -18.81 7.27
N SER A 308 -20.03 -18.13 7.83
CA SER A 308 -21.38 -18.07 7.28
C SER A 308 -21.42 -17.31 5.96
N SER A 309 -22.31 -17.73 5.06
CA SER A 309 -22.53 -17.13 3.73
C SER A 309 -23.93 -16.49 3.61
N ALA A 310 -24.55 -16.13 4.73
CA ALA A 310 -25.94 -15.65 4.80
C ALA A 310 -26.27 -14.40 3.95
N SER A 311 -25.25 -13.61 3.56
CA SER A 311 -25.38 -12.45 2.66
C SER A 311 -24.28 -12.37 1.59
N GLY A 312 -23.72 -13.52 1.16
CA GLY A 312 -22.76 -13.61 0.05
C GLY A 312 -21.28 -13.42 0.45
N THR A 313 -20.94 -12.38 1.22
CA THR A 313 -19.55 -12.15 1.66
C THR A 313 -19.20 -13.00 2.90
N THR A 314 -18.12 -13.78 2.82
CA THR A 314 -17.73 -14.79 3.83
C THR A 314 -16.60 -14.33 4.73
N SER A 315 -16.88 -14.10 6.03
CA SER A 315 -15.83 -13.79 7.04
C SER A 315 -16.24 -13.97 8.51
N ILE A 316 -17.53 -13.89 8.83
CA ILE A 316 -18.06 -14.12 10.19
C ILE A 316 -18.21 -15.64 10.42
N MET A 317 -17.66 -16.17 11.51
CA MET A 317 -17.70 -17.60 11.87
C MET A 317 -19.14 -18.13 11.98
N ASP A 318 -19.41 -19.30 11.39
CA ASP A 318 -20.70 -19.99 11.52
C ASP A 318 -20.82 -20.65 12.91
N VAL A 319 -21.70 -20.06 13.73
CA VAL A 319 -21.98 -20.47 15.12
C VAL A 319 -22.73 -21.81 15.19
N GLU A 320 -23.62 -22.11 14.23
CA GLU A 320 -24.36 -23.38 14.20
C GLU A 320 -23.43 -24.52 13.77
N MET A 321 -22.59 -24.29 12.76
CA MET A 321 -21.60 -25.26 12.32
C MET A 321 -20.51 -25.48 13.38
N LEU A 322 -20.10 -24.44 14.13
CA LEU A 322 -19.21 -24.59 15.28
C LEU A 322 -19.80 -25.52 16.35
N GLU A 323 -21.04 -25.28 16.79
CA GLU A 323 -21.65 -26.11 17.85
C GLU A 323 -21.78 -27.57 17.40
N LYS A 324 -22.11 -27.79 16.12
CA LYS A 324 -22.14 -29.13 15.51
C LYS A 324 -20.76 -29.79 15.49
N LEU A 325 -19.70 -29.10 15.04
CA LEU A 325 -18.33 -29.62 15.01
C LEU A 325 -17.85 -30.02 16.41
N ILE A 326 -18.16 -29.20 17.43
CA ILE A 326 -17.88 -29.52 18.84
C ILE A 326 -18.63 -30.77 19.29
N GLN A 327 -19.90 -30.94 18.91
CA GLN A 327 -20.68 -32.15 19.24
C GLN A 327 -20.12 -33.41 18.57
N ASP A 328 -19.79 -33.34 17.27
CA ASP A 328 -19.22 -34.45 16.50
C ASP A 328 -17.83 -34.87 17.04
N ASP A 329 -16.97 -33.92 17.42
CA ASP A 329 -15.66 -34.20 18.02
C ASP A 329 -15.75 -34.82 19.42
N VAL A 330 -16.71 -34.34 20.25
CA VAL A 330 -16.98 -34.92 21.57
C VAL A 330 -17.55 -36.34 21.44
N ALA A 331 -18.39 -36.59 20.43
CA ALA A 331 -18.88 -37.93 20.09
C ALA A 331 -17.76 -38.86 19.58
N ALA A 332 -16.79 -38.31 18.84
CA ALA A 332 -15.54 -38.97 18.45
C ALA A 332 -14.51 -39.12 19.60
N ALA A 333 -14.95 -38.89 20.85
CA ALA A 333 -14.17 -38.97 22.09
C ALA A 333 -12.96 -38.02 22.23
N LYS A 334 -12.78 -37.09 21.28
CA LYS A 334 -11.80 -36.00 21.40
C LYS A 334 -12.17 -35.04 22.55
N THR A 335 -11.30 -34.06 22.82
CA THR A 335 -11.53 -33.01 23.81
C THR A 335 -11.37 -31.63 23.16
N PRO A 336 -12.44 -30.84 23.02
CA PRO A 336 -12.36 -29.40 22.74
C PRO A 336 -11.48 -28.68 23.77
N VAL A 337 -10.48 -27.92 23.33
CA VAL A 337 -9.51 -27.21 24.20
C VAL A 337 -9.68 -25.70 24.11
N LEU A 338 -9.53 -25.11 22.92
CA LEU A 338 -9.50 -23.66 22.69
C LEU A 338 -10.24 -23.29 21.40
N LEU A 339 -10.82 -22.09 21.35
CA LEU A 339 -11.41 -21.45 20.18
C LEU A 339 -10.71 -20.10 19.93
N VAL A 340 -10.33 -19.82 18.69
CA VAL A 340 -9.88 -18.50 18.22
C VAL A 340 -11.02 -17.82 17.47
N GLY A 341 -11.54 -16.73 18.02
CA GLY A 341 -12.54 -15.86 17.39
C GLY A 341 -11.98 -14.46 17.09
N PHE A 342 -12.59 -13.75 16.14
CA PHE A 342 -12.07 -12.48 15.62
C PHE A 342 -12.94 -11.27 15.97
N ALA A 343 -12.31 -10.29 16.61
CA ALA A 343 -12.81 -8.93 16.80
C ALA A 343 -12.13 -7.99 15.78
N GLY A 344 -12.48 -8.17 14.51
CA GLY A 344 -11.83 -7.49 13.38
C GLY A 344 -10.81 -8.39 12.69
N SER A 345 -11.29 -9.30 11.84
CA SER A 345 -10.50 -10.30 11.10
C SER A 345 -9.36 -9.66 10.28
N PRO A 346 -8.19 -10.31 10.10
CA PRO A 346 -7.01 -9.68 9.48
C PRO A 346 -7.19 -9.16 8.04
N HIS A 347 -8.12 -9.75 7.28
CA HIS A 347 -8.39 -9.40 5.88
C HIS A 347 -9.52 -8.36 5.78
N LEU A 348 -10.75 -8.70 6.18
CA LEU A 348 -11.94 -7.86 5.96
C LEU A 348 -12.37 -7.00 7.16
N GLY A 349 -11.70 -7.05 8.31
CA GLY A 349 -12.13 -6.32 9.52
C GLY A 349 -13.45 -6.82 10.14
N SER A 350 -13.98 -7.97 9.69
CA SER A 350 -15.25 -8.56 10.16
C SER A 350 -15.18 -9.04 11.62
N VAL A 351 -16.33 -9.17 12.26
CA VAL A 351 -16.45 -9.42 13.70
C VAL A 351 -17.34 -10.62 13.96
N ASP A 352 -16.78 -11.65 14.59
CA ASP A 352 -17.54 -12.83 15.05
C ASP A 352 -18.52 -12.46 16.16
N ASP A 353 -19.59 -13.24 16.35
CA ASP A 353 -20.48 -13.02 17.50
C ASP A 353 -19.86 -13.53 18.81
N LEU A 354 -19.00 -12.69 19.39
CA LEU A 354 -18.26 -12.99 20.62
C LEU A 354 -19.17 -13.32 21.81
N GLN A 355 -20.44 -12.88 21.83
CA GLN A 355 -21.38 -13.22 22.90
C GLN A 355 -21.82 -14.69 22.81
N GLU A 356 -22.25 -15.12 21.62
CA GLU A 356 -22.65 -16.51 21.37
C GLU A 356 -21.47 -17.48 21.34
N LEU A 357 -20.32 -17.10 20.75
CA LEU A 357 -19.08 -17.88 20.84
C LEU A 357 -18.66 -18.10 22.30
N ARG A 358 -18.72 -17.08 23.15
CA ARG A 358 -18.40 -17.20 24.57
C ARG A 358 -19.40 -18.08 25.33
N LYS A 359 -20.69 -18.03 24.99
CA LYS A 359 -21.73 -18.89 25.55
C LYS A 359 -21.50 -20.36 25.23
N ILE A 360 -21.13 -20.69 23.98
CA ILE A 360 -20.67 -22.04 23.58
C ILE A 360 -19.40 -22.43 24.36
N CYS A 361 -18.39 -21.56 24.41
CA CYS A 361 -17.15 -21.84 25.13
C CYS A 361 -17.36 -22.12 26.62
N ILE A 362 -18.22 -21.36 27.32
CA ILE A 362 -18.57 -21.61 28.72
C ILE A 362 -19.27 -22.98 28.88
N ASN A 363 -20.24 -23.30 28.02
CA ASN A 363 -20.98 -24.57 28.07
C ASN A 363 -20.06 -25.79 27.89
N HIS A 364 -19.15 -25.74 26.91
CA HIS A 364 -18.22 -26.82 26.58
C HIS A 364 -16.87 -26.73 27.33
N LYS A 365 -16.71 -25.71 28.19
CA LYS A 365 -15.48 -25.38 28.92
C LYS A 365 -14.26 -25.19 28.01
N ILE A 366 -14.46 -24.62 26.82
CA ILE A 366 -13.42 -24.30 25.84
C ILE A 366 -12.84 -22.93 26.23
N TRP A 367 -11.52 -22.76 26.10
CA TRP A 367 -10.88 -21.45 26.29
C TRP A 367 -11.17 -20.55 25.10
N LEU A 368 -11.72 -19.35 25.29
CA LEU A 368 -11.92 -18.39 24.20
C LEU A 368 -10.74 -17.41 24.09
N HIS A 369 -10.01 -17.46 22.99
CA HIS A 369 -9.02 -16.45 22.63
C HIS A 369 -9.58 -15.52 21.55
N VAL A 370 -9.31 -14.21 21.65
CA VAL A 370 -9.81 -13.20 20.73
C VAL A 370 -8.66 -12.39 20.11
N GLU A 371 -8.60 -12.35 18.77
CA GLU A 371 -7.66 -11.48 18.04
C GLU A 371 -8.41 -10.49 17.15
N GLY A 372 -7.74 -9.40 16.74
CA GLY A 372 -8.26 -8.51 15.70
C GLY A 372 -8.04 -7.03 15.96
N ASN A 373 -8.19 -6.20 14.93
CA ASN A 373 -7.93 -4.75 15.04
C ASN A 373 -9.01 -3.99 15.81
N ASN A 374 -10.25 -4.48 15.85
CA ASN A 374 -11.36 -3.75 16.47
C ASN A 374 -11.25 -3.79 18.01
N LEU A 375 -10.40 -4.67 18.58
CA LEU A 375 -9.97 -4.62 19.99
C LEU A 375 -9.41 -3.25 20.40
N ALA A 376 -8.81 -2.49 19.48
CA ALA A 376 -8.36 -1.11 19.72
C ALA A 376 -9.51 -0.20 20.20
N LEU A 377 -10.74 -0.45 19.74
CA LEU A 377 -11.92 0.35 20.07
C LEU A 377 -12.33 0.25 21.55
N LEU A 378 -11.91 -0.80 22.28
CA LEU A 378 -12.16 -0.92 23.72
C LEU A 378 -11.59 0.26 24.50
N ALA A 379 -10.48 0.85 24.02
CA ALA A 379 -9.86 2.03 24.60
C ALA A 379 -10.65 3.33 24.35
N THR A 380 -11.38 3.44 23.23
CA THR A 380 -11.97 4.73 22.81
C THR A 380 -13.28 5.08 23.53
N VAL A 381 -14.02 4.05 23.96
CA VAL A 381 -15.31 4.20 24.64
C VAL A 381 -15.07 4.55 26.12
N SER A 382 -15.94 5.38 26.71
CA SER A 382 -16.09 5.47 28.18
C SER A 382 -17.46 4.93 28.57
N VAL A 383 -17.49 3.99 29.52
CA VAL A 383 -18.73 3.37 30.03
C VAL A 383 -18.76 3.55 31.57
N PRO A 384 -19.92 3.80 32.19
CA PRO A 384 -20.02 3.91 33.65
C PRO A 384 -19.61 2.62 34.38
N ASN A 385 -18.95 2.76 35.54
CA ASN A 385 -18.50 1.66 36.42
C ASN A 385 -19.60 0.70 36.95
N ALA A 386 -20.85 0.86 36.51
CA ALA A 386 -21.99 0.01 36.86
C ALA A 386 -22.33 -1.03 35.78
N VAL A 387 -21.62 -1.01 34.64
CA VAL A 387 -21.76 -1.98 33.54
C VAL A 387 -20.73 -3.09 33.70
N GLU A 388 -21.06 -4.30 33.23
CA GLU A 388 -20.13 -5.44 33.30
C GLU A 388 -18.86 -5.23 32.46
N PRO A 389 -17.72 -5.86 32.82
CA PRO A 389 -16.47 -5.70 32.08
C PRO A 389 -16.58 -6.26 30.65
N ALA A 390 -15.75 -5.74 29.73
CA ALA A 390 -15.71 -6.11 28.32
C ALA A 390 -15.14 -7.53 28.14
N THR A 391 -15.92 -8.53 28.52
CA THR A 391 -15.51 -9.92 28.64
C THR A 391 -15.69 -10.63 27.29
N SER A 392 -14.90 -10.16 26.31
CA SER A 392 -14.81 -10.70 24.94
C SER A 392 -14.34 -12.16 24.92
N GLY A 393 -13.48 -12.57 25.84
CA GLY A 393 -12.96 -13.94 25.94
C GLY A 393 -12.28 -14.25 27.27
N ASP A 394 -11.38 -15.23 27.25
CA ASP A 394 -10.48 -15.64 28.34
C ASP A 394 -9.04 -15.14 28.13
N SER A 395 -8.65 -14.86 26.88
CA SER A 395 -7.48 -14.06 26.54
C SER A 395 -7.65 -13.30 25.21
N MET A 396 -6.81 -12.30 24.96
CA MET A 396 -6.78 -11.54 23.71
C MET A 396 -5.38 -11.06 23.35
N THR A 397 -5.04 -11.02 22.05
CA THR A 397 -3.78 -10.48 21.53
C THR A 397 -3.95 -9.05 21.04
N LEU A 398 -3.18 -8.12 21.61
CA LEU A 398 -3.24 -6.68 21.33
C LEU A 398 -2.06 -6.25 20.45
N ARG A 399 -2.34 -5.53 19.36
CA ARG A 399 -1.34 -4.96 18.45
C ARG A 399 -1.08 -3.48 18.74
N LEU A 400 -0.95 -3.15 20.03
CA LEU A 400 -0.92 -1.76 20.52
C LEU A 400 0.10 -0.88 19.78
N GLY A 401 1.32 -1.38 19.53
CA GLY A 401 2.36 -0.65 18.78
C GLY A 401 1.93 -0.23 17.37
N LYS A 402 1.20 -1.08 16.64
CA LYS A 402 0.61 -0.72 15.35
C LYS A 402 -0.49 0.34 15.53
N TRP A 403 -1.45 0.08 16.42
CA TRP A 403 -2.63 0.94 16.65
C TRP A 403 -2.32 2.37 17.09
N ILE A 404 -1.14 2.61 17.66
CA ILE A 404 -0.65 3.96 18.02
C ILE A 404 0.55 4.43 17.16
N GLY A 405 0.91 3.68 16.11
CA GLY A 405 1.99 3.98 15.17
C GLY A 405 3.36 4.17 15.80
N ILE A 406 3.69 3.37 16.83
CA ILE A 406 5.00 3.41 17.51
C ILE A 406 5.73 2.08 17.26
N PRO A 407 6.79 2.08 16.43
CA PRO A 407 7.59 0.89 16.16
C PRO A 407 8.41 0.46 17.39
N GLY A 408 8.78 -0.82 17.42
CA GLY A 408 9.60 -1.38 18.51
C GLY A 408 8.84 -1.66 19.81
N LEU A 409 7.52 -1.44 19.90
CA LEU A 409 6.75 -1.93 21.04
C LEU A 409 6.41 -3.42 20.90
N PRO A 410 6.45 -4.20 22.00
CA PRO A 410 6.10 -5.62 21.96
C PRO A 410 4.62 -5.83 21.67
N TYR A 411 4.28 -6.98 21.11
CA TYR A 411 2.93 -7.52 21.15
C TYR A 411 2.58 -7.93 22.59
N ILE A 412 1.29 -7.84 22.91
CA ILE A 412 0.79 -8.02 24.27
C ILE A 412 -0.37 -9.00 24.22
N THR A 413 -0.22 -10.17 24.85
CA THR A 413 -1.35 -11.08 25.08
C THR A 413 -1.85 -10.91 26.51
N LEU A 414 -3.05 -10.36 26.67
CA LEU A 414 -3.74 -10.32 27.97
C LEU A 414 -4.48 -11.64 28.18
N TYR A 415 -4.37 -12.22 29.36
CA TYR A 415 -5.07 -13.46 29.73
C TYR A 415 -5.58 -13.40 31.16
N LYS A 416 -6.70 -14.06 31.46
CA LYS A 416 -7.19 -14.20 32.84
C LYS A 416 -6.16 -14.96 33.67
N ALA A 417 -5.76 -14.41 34.80
CA ALA A 417 -4.79 -15.03 35.69
C ALA A 417 -5.27 -16.42 36.14
N SER A 418 -4.33 -17.37 36.22
CA SER A 418 -4.61 -18.79 36.41
C SER A 418 -3.82 -19.33 37.62
N ASP A 419 -3.58 -20.64 37.67
CA ASP A 419 -2.57 -21.21 38.56
C ASP A 419 -1.16 -20.75 38.08
N PRO A 420 -0.37 -20.03 38.90
CA PRO A 420 0.97 -19.58 38.50
C PRO A 420 1.91 -20.71 38.07
N ALA A 421 1.70 -21.95 38.53
CA ALA A 421 2.46 -23.10 38.07
C ALA A 421 2.15 -23.46 36.60
N LEU A 422 0.89 -23.28 36.16
CA LEU A 422 0.48 -23.47 34.76
C LEU A 422 0.95 -22.32 33.87
N GLU A 423 0.91 -21.07 34.36
CA GLU A 423 1.44 -19.90 33.65
C GLU A 423 2.94 -20.05 33.36
N LEU A 424 3.72 -20.45 34.38
CA LEU A 424 5.15 -20.73 34.26
C LEU A 424 5.41 -21.88 33.29
N ALA A 425 4.70 -23.01 33.43
CA ALA A 425 4.88 -24.18 32.55
C ALA A 425 4.50 -23.89 31.09
N ALA A 426 3.55 -22.99 30.84
CA ALA A 426 3.16 -22.55 29.50
C ALA A 426 4.20 -21.62 28.84
N GLY A 427 4.98 -20.91 29.66
CA GLY A 427 5.88 -19.84 29.24
C GLY A 427 5.20 -18.45 29.20
N LEU A 428 4.07 -18.27 29.89
CA LEU A 428 3.36 -16.98 30.03
C LEU A 428 3.95 -16.09 31.15
N ASN A 429 4.73 -16.69 32.05
CA ASN A 429 5.36 -16.02 33.19
C ASN A 429 6.77 -16.57 33.37
N THR A 430 7.66 -15.80 34.00
CA THR A 430 9.08 -16.15 34.17
C THR A 430 9.61 -15.65 35.52
N PHE A 431 10.65 -16.32 36.04
CA PHE A 431 11.38 -15.85 37.21
C PHE A 431 12.60 -14.99 36.86
N ASN A 432 13.08 -14.99 35.62
CA ASN A 432 14.17 -14.08 35.21
C ASN A 432 13.62 -12.65 35.13
N PRO A 433 14.13 -11.69 35.94
CA PRO A 433 13.65 -10.31 35.91
C PRO A 433 14.11 -9.56 34.65
N GLN A 434 15.23 -9.93 34.03
CA GLN A 434 15.74 -9.28 32.80
C GLN A 434 14.72 -9.40 31.67
N LEU A 435 14.11 -10.58 31.48
CA LEU A 435 13.05 -10.82 30.49
C LEU A 435 11.74 -10.05 30.78
N LYS A 436 11.59 -9.46 31.98
CA LYS A 436 10.46 -8.57 32.30
C LYS A 436 10.72 -7.13 31.90
N LEU A 437 11.96 -6.74 31.61
CA LEU A 437 12.30 -5.40 31.11
C LEU A 437 11.76 -5.15 29.68
N ASN A 438 11.34 -6.19 28.95
CA ASN A 438 10.69 -6.05 27.64
C ASN A 438 9.41 -5.18 27.68
N CYS A 439 8.82 -4.93 28.86
CA CYS A 439 7.71 -3.99 29.03
C CYS A 439 8.12 -2.54 29.35
N LEU A 440 9.40 -2.22 29.57
CA LEU A 440 9.89 -0.86 29.83
C LEU A 440 9.68 0.12 28.65
N PRO A 441 9.95 -0.24 27.37
CA PRO A 441 9.62 0.61 26.23
C PRO A 441 8.14 0.97 26.18
N LEU A 442 7.27 0.00 26.48
CA LEU A 442 5.82 0.20 26.60
C LEU A 442 5.47 1.12 27.77
N TRP A 443 6.07 0.92 28.95
CA TRP A 443 5.84 1.78 30.12
C TRP A 443 6.16 3.24 29.83
N ILE A 444 7.30 3.53 29.17
CA ILE A 444 7.70 4.88 28.77
C ILE A 444 6.68 5.49 27.78
N VAL A 445 6.14 4.70 26.85
CA VAL A 445 5.08 5.16 25.93
C VAL A 445 3.75 5.41 26.65
N LEU A 446 3.33 4.50 27.53
CA LEU A 446 2.11 4.66 28.35
C LEU A 446 2.18 5.94 29.20
N GLN A 447 3.31 6.18 29.85
CA GLN A 447 3.53 7.39 30.65
C GLN A 447 3.62 8.67 29.79
N SER A 448 4.23 8.61 28.58
CA SER A 448 4.47 9.81 27.74
C SER A 448 3.30 10.21 26.84
N LEU A 449 2.48 9.27 26.36
CA LEU A 449 1.20 9.59 25.71
C LEU A 449 0.07 9.83 26.72
N GLY A 450 0.13 9.12 27.85
CA GLY A 450 -0.99 9.01 28.78
C GLY A 450 -2.21 8.31 28.15
N HIS A 451 -3.28 8.23 28.92
CA HIS A 451 -4.55 7.66 28.47
C HIS A 451 -5.08 8.38 27.23
N ASP A 452 -5.12 9.71 27.28
CA ASP A 452 -5.80 10.50 26.27
C ASP A 452 -5.05 10.50 24.93
N GLY A 453 -3.70 10.53 24.93
CA GLY A 453 -2.91 10.46 23.71
C GLY A 453 -3.05 9.13 22.96
N ILE A 454 -3.20 8.01 23.67
CA ILE A 454 -3.48 6.69 23.07
C ILE A 454 -4.89 6.69 22.46
N VAL A 455 -5.87 7.15 23.23
CA VAL A 455 -7.27 7.18 22.83
C VAL A 455 -7.50 8.10 21.63
N ASP A 456 -6.83 9.24 21.57
CA ASP A 456 -6.99 10.19 20.46
C ASP A 456 -6.29 9.71 19.17
N ARG A 457 -5.17 8.96 19.25
CA ARG A 457 -4.58 8.25 18.08
C ARG A 457 -5.53 7.22 17.49
N ILE A 458 -6.13 6.37 18.34
CA ILE A 458 -7.07 5.34 17.89
C ILE A 458 -8.33 6.00 17.29
N LYS A 459 -8.86 7.05 17.93
CA LYS A 459 -9.98 7.84 17.38
C LYS A 459 -9.65 8.52 16.06
N HIS A 460 -8.43 9.04 15.87
CA HIS A 460 -7.99 9.60 14.59
C HIS A 460 -8.10 8.58 13.47
N CYS A 461 -7.55 7.38 13.68
CA CYS A 461 -7.66 6.26 12.73
C CYS A 461 -9.13 5.90 12.42
N CYS A 462 -10.01 5.94 13.43
CA CYS A 462 -11.45 5.71 13.24
C CYS A 462 -12.13 6.83 12.44
N ASN A 463 -11.79 8.10 12.69
CA ASN A 463 -12.34 9.24 11.92
C ASN A 463 -11.92 9.16 10.44
N LEU A 464 -10.68 8.71 10.15
CA LEU A 464 -10.22 8.49 8.77
C LEU A 464 -11.01 7.36 8.08
N ALA A 465 -11.35 6.29 8.82
CA ALA A 465 -12.20 5.21 8.31
C ALA A 465 -13.66 5.69 8.09
N GLU A 466 -14.30 6.35 9.06
CA GLU A 466 -15.63 6.97 8.90
C GLU A 466 -15.66 7.88 7.66
N LYS A 467 -14.62 8.71 7.48
CA LYS A 467 -14.48 9.62 6.33
C LYS A 467 -14.30 8.90 4.98
N MET A 468 -13.45 7.88 4.93
CA MET A 468 -13.25 7.07 3.72
C MET A 468 -14.56 6.38 3.33
N HIS A 469 -15.24 5.74 4.28
CA HIS A 469 -16.53 5.08 4.09
C HIS A 469 -17.58 6.07 3.55
N GLU A 470 -17.72 7.26 4.13
CA GLU A 470 -18.60 8.33 3.61
C GLU A 470 -18.30 8.68 2.15
N LEU A 471 -17.04 8.64 1.71
CA LEU A 471 -16.65 9.02 0.35
C LEU A 471 -16.86 7.89 -0.66
N LEU A 472 -16.57 6.64 -0.28
CA LEU A 472 -16.82 5.45 -1.10
C LEU A 472 -18.31 5.24 -1.37
N GLU A 473 -19.19 5.51 -0.39
CA GLU A 473 -20.66 5.42 -0.59
C GLU A 473 -21.24 6.40 -1.63
N LYS A 474 -20.44 7.35 -2.13
CA LYS A 474 -20.84 8.30 -3.18
C LYS A 474 -20.46 7.83 -4.59
N LEU A 475 -19.87 6.62 -4.73
CA LEU A 475 -19.34 6.07 -5.97
C LEU A 475 -20.08 4.76 -6.31
N PRO A 476 -20.93 4.73 -7.37
CA PRO A 476 -21.80 3.57 -7.64
C PRO A 476 -21.03 2.33 -8.10
N THR A 477 -19.91 2.53 -8.78
CA THR A 477 -19.01 1.49 -9.32
C THR A 477 -17.97 0.99 -8.30
N ILE A 478 -18.14 1.32 -7.00
CA ILE A 478 -17.32 0.79 -5.91
C ILE A 478 -18.19 -0.05 -4.97
N GLN A 479 -17.92 -1.36 -4.94
CA GLN A 479 -18.53 -2.27 -3.98
C GLN A 479 -17.68 -2.33 -2.70
N LYS A 480 -18.26 -2.01 -1.55
CA LYS A 480 -17.69 -2.35 -0.23
C LYS A 480 -17.85 -3.85 0.04
N VAL A 481 -16.80 -4.51 0.53
CA VAL A 481 -16.72 -5.96 0.72
C VAL A 481 -16.72 -6.27 2.22
N GLY A 482 -17.50 -7.27 2.64
CA GLY A 482 -17.58 -7.72 4.05
C GLY A 482 -18.48 -6.87 4.96
N GLU A 483 -19.17 -5.85 4.44
CA GLU A 483 -20.18 -5.10 5.20
C GLU A 483 -21.58 -5.74 5.05
N GLU A 484 -22.10 -6.28 6.15
CA GLU A 484 -23.54 -6.54 6.26
C GLU A 484 -24.31 -5.21 6.19
N LYS A 485 -25.43 -5.19 5.45
CA LYS A 485 -26.32 -4.03 5.38
C LYS A 485 -26.96 -3.76 6.75
N LYS A 486 -26.34 -2.87 7.52
CA LYS A 486 -26.82 -2.43 8.85
C LYS A 486 -28.29 -2.01 8.76
N GLU A 487 -29.18 -2.71 9.46
CA GLU A 487 -30.52 -2.21 9.74
C GLU A 487 -30.44 -0.86 10.45
N GLU A 488 -31.46 0.01 10.29
CA GLU A 488 -31.39 1.42 10.71
C GLU A 488 -31.31 1.62 12.24
N SER A 489 -30.10 1.49 12.78
CA SER A 489 -29.75 1.88 14.15
C SER A 489 -29.85 3.40 14.34
N GLU A 490 -30.42 3.82 15.47
CA GLU A 490 -30.64 5.24 15.80
C GLU A 490 -29.34 6.02 16.06
N ALA A 491 -28.26 5.35 16.48
CA ALA A 491 -26.92 5.93 16.62
C ALA A 491 -26.10 5.69 15.35
N LYS A 492 -25.50 6.76 14.79
CA LYS A 492 -24.89 6.76 13.45
C LYS A 492 -23.40 7.11 13.40
N THR A 493 -22.80 7.51 14.53
CA THR A 493 -21.37 7.88 14.59
C THR A 493 -20.74 7.41 15.90
N ILE A 494 -19.41 7.19 15.94
CA ILE A 494 -18.67 6.88 17.18
C ILE A 494 -18.91 7.92 18.31
N ARG A 495 -19.28 9.15 17.96
CA ARG A 495 -19.65 10.21 18.91
C ARG A 495 -20.93 9.91 19.71
N ASP A 496 -21.86 9.14 19.15
CA ASP A 496 -23.11 8.75 19.80
C ASP A 496 -22.89 7.57 20.77
N LEU A 497 -22.05 6.61 20.36
CA LEU A 497 -21.60 5.46 21.17
C LEU A 497 -21.04 5.88 22.54
N ILE A 498 -20.31 7.00 22.59
CA ILE A 498 -19.74 7.59 23.82
C ILE A 498 -20.81 7.89 24.88
N PHE A 499 -22.09 7.99 24.51
CA PHE A 499 -23.21 8.24 25.43
C PHE A 499 -24.15 7.04 25.64
N VAL A 500 -24.09 5.98 24.82
CA VAL A 500 -25.15 4.95 24.72
C VAL A 500 -24.66 3.51 24.91
N ALA A 501 -23.34 3.24 24.92
CA ALA A 501 -22.79 1.89 25.07
C ALA A 501 -23.09 1.23 26.45
N ILE A 502 -24.22 0.52 26.55
CA ILE A 502 -24.56 -0.38 27.66
C ILE A 502 -23.79 -1.72 27.56
N ASP A 503 -23.30 -2.07 26.36
CA ASP A 503 -22.32 -3.14 26.15
C ASP A 503 -21.07 -2.55 25.45
N ALA A 504 -19.89 -2.94 25.92
CA ALA A 504 -18.61 -2.56 25.34
C ALA A 504 -18.31 -3.26 24.00
N LEU A 505 -18.83 -4.47 23.77
CA LEU A 505 -18.58 -5.26 22.56
C LEU A 505 -19.37 -4.73 21.34
N PHE A 506 -20.47 -4.00 21.58
CA PHE A 506 -21.31 -3.44 20.52
C PHE A 506 -20.57 -2.42 19.64
N VAL A 507 -19.52 -1.78 20.15
CA VAL A 507 -18.67 -0.86 19.37
C VAL A 507 -18.06 -1.54 18.13
N PHE A 508 -17.74 -2.84 18.23
CA PHE A 508 -17.13 -3.61 17.13
C PHE A 508 -18.08 -3.79 15.94
N LYS A 509 -19.39 -3.90 16.18
CA LYS A 509 -20.41 -4.04 15.11
C LYS A 509 -20.81 -2.70 14.49
N MET A 510 -20.62 -1.59 15.22
CA MET A 510 -20.97 -0.26 14.73
C MET A 510 -19.85 0.38 13.90
N ALA A 511 -18.61 0.29 14.37
CA ALA A 511 -17.43 0.88 13.72
C ALA A 511 -16.41 -0.20 13.35
N SER A 512 -16.10 -0.30 12.06
CA SER A 512 -14.88 -0.97 11.58
C SER A 512 -13.85 0.10 11.22
N PRO A 513 -12.61 0.03 11.76
CA PRO A 513 -11.50 0.87 11.33
C PRO A 513 -10.85 0.36 10.03
N THR A 514 -11.08 -0.91 9.66
CA THR A 514 -10.59 -1.50 8.42
C THR A 514 -11.71 -1.54 7.39
N ILE A 515 -11.43 -1.11 6.17
CA ILE A 515 -12.38 -1.03 5.05
C ILE A 515 -11.78 -1.82 3.89
N VAL A 516 -12.61 -2.63 3.22
CA VAL A 516 -12.24 -3.32 1.98
C VAL A 516 -13.27 -2.95 0.90
N PHE A 517 -12.78 -2.61 -0.29
CA PHE A 517 -13.62 -2.24 -1.43
C PHE A 517 -12.99 -2.70 -2.75
N LYS A 518 -13.80 -2.81 -3.80
CA LYS A 518 -13.35 -3.13 -5.14
C LYS A 518 -14.16 -2.38 -6.20
N TYR A 519 -13.53 -2.13 -7.34
CA TYR A 519 -14.18 -1.65 -8.55
C TYR A 519 -15.04 -2.75 -9.19
N VAL A 520 -16.26 -2.38 -9.61
CA VAL A 520 -17.26 -3.25 -10.23
C VAL A 520 -18.04 -2.50 -11.32
N GLU A 521 -18.68 -3.25 -12.20
CA GLU A 521 -19.56 -2.72 -13.26
C GLU A 521 -20.76 -1.94 -12.69
N ASP A 522 -21.18 -0.86 -13.37
CA ASP A 522 -22.40 -0.14 -13.01
C ASP A 522 -23.66 -0.93 -13.42
N THR A 523 -24.08 -1.85 -12.55
CA THR A 523 -25.32 -2.61 -12.73
C THR A 523 -26.59 -1.74 -12.69
N SER A 524 -26.51 -0.44 -12.39
CA SER A 524 -27.66 0.48 -12.48
C SER A 524 -28.01 0.89 -13.92
N THR A 525 -27.05 0.86 -14.86
CA THR A 525 -27.27 1.18 -16.29
C THR A 525 -27.84 0.01 -17.09
N GLY A 526 -28.75 -0.75 -16.47
CA GLY A 526 -29.66 -1.63 -17.20
C GLY A 526 -29.01 -2.90 -17.73
N ALA A 527 -28.29 -3.62 -16.87
CA ALA A 527 -28.12 -5.05 -17.05
C ALA A 527 -29.50 -5.67 -17.31
N VAL A 528 -29.73 -6.13 -18.54
CA VAL A 528 -30.98 -6.79 -18.91
C VAL A 528 -31.06 -8.06 -18.08
N GLU A 529 -32.03 -8.16 -17.18
CA GLU A 529 -32.37 -9.43 -16.53
C GLU A 529 -32.60 -10.45 -17.64
N ILE A 530 -31.62 -11.35 -17.84
CA ILE A 530 -31.71 -12.40 -18.85
C ILE A 530 -32.90 -13.25 -18.43
N ALA A 531 -34.01 -13.08 -19.16
CA ALA A 531 -35.27 -13.71 -18.80
C ALA A 531 -35.05 -15.22 -18.63
N PRO A 532 -35.71 -15.92 -17.67
CA PRO A 532 -35.33 -17.29 -17.24
C PRO A 532 -35.51 -18.44 -18.27
N TYR A 533 -35.50 -18.12 -19.56
CA TYR A 533 -35.77 -18.97 -20.71
C TYR A 533 -34.84 -18.68 -21.90
N SER A 534 -33.68 -18.05 -21.67
CA SER A 534 -32.60 -17.99 -22.69
C SER A 534 -31.95 -19.39 -22.83
N PRO A 535 -31.84 -19.97 -24.03
CA PRO A 535 -31.33 -21.32 -24.23
C PRO A 535 -29.80 -21.32 -24.44
N VAL A 536 -29.05 -20.86 -23.44
CA VAL A 536 -27.58 -20.96 -23.35
C VAL A 536 -27.21 -22.13 -22.43
N SER A 537 -26.04 -22.76 -22.62
CA SER A 537 -25.63 -23.90 -21.81
C SER A 537 -25.14 -23.44 -20.43
N PRO A 538 -25.53 -24.09 -19.31
CA PRO A 538 -25.08 -23.73 -17.95
C PRO A 538 -23.60 -24.06 -17.66
N GLN A 539 -22.79 -24.24 -18.71
CA GLN A 539 -21.33 -24.39 -18.67
C GLN A 539 -20.65 -23.20 -19.38
N GLU A 540 -21.22 -22.72 -20.50
CA GLU A 540 -20.81 -21.49 -21.18
C GLU A 540 -20.97 -20.28 -20.22
N ASP A 541 -22.07 -20.27 -19.47
CA ASP A 541 -22.39 -19.36 -18.36
C ASP A 541 -21.32 -19.28 -17.24
N ILE A 542 -20.39 -20.23 -17.14
CA ILE A 542 -19.38 -20.28 -16.07
C ILE A 542 -18.05 -19.70 -16.57
N GLU A 543 -17.56 -20.17 -17.72
CA GLU A 543 -16.28 -19.71 -18.29
C GLU A 543 -16.29 -18.19 -18.59
N GLU A 544 -17.41 -17.65 -19.09
CA GLU A 544 -17.54 -16.20 -19.29
C GLU A 544 -17.49 -15.39 -17.98
N LYS A 545 -18.07 -15.92 -16.89
CA LYS A 545 -18.07 -15.26 -15.57
C LYS A 545 -16.69 -15.32 -14.92
N GLU A 546 -15.94 -16.41 -15.09
CA GLU A 546 -14.55 -16.51 -14.63
C GLU A 546 -13.63 -15.58 -15.43
N LYS A 547 -13.78 -15.50 -16.77
CA LYS A 547 -13.08 -14.51 -17.61
C LYS A 547 -13.39 -13.06 -17.19
N LEU A 548 -14.65 -12.74 -16.93
CA LEU A 548 -15.06 -11.40 -16.49
C LEU A 548 -14.50 -11.08 -15.10
N LYS A 549 -14.53 -12.03 -14.15
CA LYS A 549 -13.91 -11.86 -12.82
C LYS A 549 -12.40 -11.61 -12.94
N THR A 550 -11.68 -12.36 -13.77
CA THR A 550 -10.25 -12.16 -14.00
C THR A 550 -9.95 -10.77 -14.58
N TYR A 551 -10.79 -10.27 -15.49
CA TYR A 551 -10.68 -8.89 -15.99
C TYR A 551 -10.87 -7.85 -14.88
N TYR A 552 -11.91 -7.94 -14.06
CA TYR A 552 -12.08 -7.04 -12.91
C TYR A 552 -10.98 -7.18 -11.85
N ASN A 553 -10.40 -8.37 -11.67
CA ASN A 553 -9.22 -8.55 -10.84
C ASN A 553 -8.03 -7.74 -11.37
N ALA A 554 -7.79 -7.72 -12.68
CA ALA A 554 -6.73 -6.92 -13.31
C ALA A 554 -6.99 -5.40 -13.14
N LEU A 555 -8.23 -4.93 -13.38
CA LEU A 555 -8.60 -3.52 -13.15
C LEU A 555 -8.38 -3.10 -11.69
N ASN A 556 -8.71 -3.97 -10.73
CA ASN A 556 -8.50 -3.69 -9.29
C ASN A 556 -7.03 -3.66 -8.88
N MET A 557 -6.16 -4.51 -9.48
CA MET A 557 -4.71 -4.42 -9.27
C MET A 557 -4.17 -3.07 -9.76
N TRP A 558 -4.43 -2.72 -11.02
CA TRP A 558 -3.98 -1.46 -11.60
C TRP A 558 -4.49 -0.23 -10.84
N LEU A 559 -5.75 -0.27 -10.38
CA LEU A 559 -6.33 0.80 -9.57
C LEU A 559 -5.62 0.94 -8.22
N CYS A 560 -5.27 -0.18 -7.57
CA CYS A 560 -4.51 -0.17 -6.32
C CYS A 560 -3.12 0.47 -6.52
N ASP A 561 -2.35 -0.01 -7.52
CA ASP A 561 -1.00 0.50 -7.78
C ASP A 561 -1.03 2.00 -8.13
N THR A 562 -1.93 2.41 -9.03
CA THR A 562 -2.09 3.81 -9.44
C THR A 562 -2.43 4.72 -8.27
N LEU A 563 -3.37 4.31 -7.41
CA LEU A 563 -3.75 5.09 -6.23
C LEU A 563 -2.63 5.15 -5.18
N PHE A 564 -1.84 4.10 -5.04
CA PHE A 564 -0.67 4.09 -4.15
C PHE A 564 0.40 5.10 -4.59
N TYR A 565 0.72 5.15 -5.90
CA TYR A 565 1.66 6.14 -6.44
C TYR A 565 1.13 7.58 -6.35
N GLU A 566 -0.15 7.82 -6.60
CA GLU A 566 -0.74 9.17 -6.54
C GLU A 566 -0.93 9.71 -5.11
N ASN A 567 -1.02 8.84 -4.10
CA ASN A 567 -1.46 9.22 -2.75
C ASN A 567 -0.53 8.68 -1.63
N SER A 568 0.78 8.96 -1.71
CA SER A 568 1.79 8.42 -0.77
C SER A 568 1.57 8.62 0.75
N ASN A 569 0.57 9.41 1.16
CA ASN A 569 0.16 9.58 2.56
C ASN A 569 -0.96 8.61 2.99
N VAL A 570 -1.65 7.95 2.04
CA VAL A 570 -2.77 7.01 2.28
C VAL A 570 -2.31 5.61 1.90
N ASP A 571 -1.92 4.83 2.91
CA ASP A 571 -1.45 3.46 2.72
C ASP A 571 -2.63 2.52 2.42
N ILE A 572 -2.55 1.83 1.28
CA ILE A 572 -3.53 0.82 0.84
C ILE A 572 -2.81 -0.50 0.51
N GLU A 573 -3.52 -1.60 0.67
CA GLU A 573 -3.02 -2.96 0.53
C GLU A 573 -3.92 -3.72 -0.46
N LEU A 574 -3.33 -4.38 -1.46
CA LEU A 574 -4.06 -5.31 -2.33
C LEU A 574 -4.23 -6.64 -1.58
N ILE A 575 -5.46 -7.17 -1.54
CA ILE A 575 -5.75 -8.49 -0.98
C ILE A 575 -6.61 -9.32 -1.96
N ASP A 576 -6.35 -10.62 -2.08
CA ASP A 576 -7.33 -11.54 -2.64
C ASP A 576 -8.33 -11.96 -1.54
N VAL A 577 -9.59 -12.10 -1.91
CA VAL A 577 -10.71 -12.41 -1.02
C VAL A 577 -11.50 -13.56 -1.63
N GLU A 578 -11.65 -14.65 -0.88
CA GLU A 578 -12.32 -15.86 -1.36
C GLU A 578 -13.71 -15.53 -1.93
N ASN A 579 -14.03 -16.10 -3.10
CA ASN A 579 -15.20 -15.80 -3.95
C ASN A 579 -15.25 -14.38 -4.55
N GLU A 580 -14.81 -13.34 -3.84
CA GLU A 580 -14.89 -11.93 -4.27
C GLU A 580 -13.78 -11.49 -5.25
N GLY A 581 -12.57 -12.04 -5.14
CA GLY A 581 -11.40 -11.67 -5.96
C GLY A 581 -10.55 -10.54 -5.37
N ASN A 582 -9.74 -9.90 -6.24
CA ASN A 582 -8.79 -8.87 -5.84
C ASN A 582 -9.52 -7.60 -5.37
N CYS A 583 -9.25 -7.19 -4.13
CA CYS A 583 -9.87 -6.06 -3.45
C CYS A 583 -8.79 -5.12 -2.88
N ILE A 584 -9.14 -3.84 -2.73
CA ILE A 584 -8.31 -2.81 -2.11
C ILE A 584 -8.71 -2.68 -0.63
N LYS A 585 -7.73 -2.82 0.26
CA LYS A 585 -7.88 -2.72 1.72
C LYS A 585 -7.25 -1.43 2.24
N PHE A 586 -7.98 -0.73 3.10
CA PHE A 586 -7.52 0.44 3.85
C PHE A 586 -7.61 0.12 5.35
N SER A 587 -6.47 0.13 6.05
CA SER A 587 -6.38 -0.15 7.50
C SER A 587 -5.62 0.95 8.24
N PRO A 588 -6.22 2.13 8.47
CA PRO A 588 -5.57 3.27 9.13
C PRO A 588 -5.00 2.94 10.52
N LEU A 589 -5.53 1.93 11.24
CA LEU A 589 -4.96 1.45 12.51
C LEU A 589 -3.58 0.78 12.38
N ASP A 590 -3.18 0.32 11.19
CA ASP A 590 -1.86 -0.24 10.95
C ASP A 590 -0.89 0.79 10.36
N THR A 591 -1.39 1.86 9.73
CA THR A 591 -0.61 2.68 8.78
C THR A 591 -0.72 4.20 8.98
N ALA A 592 -1.85 4.76 9.42
CA ALA A 592 -2.11 6.19 9.32
C ALA A 592 -1.17 7.04 10.20
N GLN A 593 -0.88 6.57 11.41
CA GLN A 593 0.05 7.25 12.31
C GLN A 593 1.53 7.08 11.89
N VAL A 594 1.83 6.11 11.00
CA VAL A 594 3.17 5.90 10.42
C VAL A 594 3.39 6.80 9.20
N ARG A 595 2.39 6.90 8.30
CA ARG A 595 2.40 7.80 7.13
C ARG A 595 2.15 9.27 7.50
N GLY A 596 1.49 9.53 8.63
CA GLY A 596 1.07 10.88 9.05
C GLY A 596 -0.27 11.33 8.43
N THR A 597 -1.11 10.38 7.99
CA THR A 597 -2.33 10.62 7.22
C THR A 597 -3.30 11.54 7.96
N VAL A 598 -3.78 12.60 7.29
CA VAL A 598 -4.82 13.52 7.76
C VAL A 598 -6.11 13.39 6.95
N ILE A 599 -7.17 14.10 7.34
CA ILE A 599 -8.48 14.02 6.68
C ILE A 599 -8.40 14.57 5.25
N GLU A 600 -7.57 15.58 5.02
CA GLU A 600 -7.29 16.19 3.73
C GLU A 600 -6.65 15.18 2.74
N ASP A 601 -5.83 14.24 3.22
CA ASP A 601 -5.26 13.17 2.38
C ASP A 601 -6.35 12.21 1.89
N ILE A 602 -7.33 11.89 2.74
CA ILE A 602 -8.47 11.02 2.39
C ILE A 602 -9.41 11.71 1.40
N GLU A 603 -9.59 13.03 1.51
CA GLU A 603 -10.36 13.81 0.53
C GLU A 603 -9.63 13.87 -0.82
N ASN A 604 -8.32 14.11 -0.84
CA ASN A 604 -7.50 14.06 -2.06
C ASN A 604 -7.49 12.66 -2.70
N PHE A 605 -7.37 11.60 -1.89
CA PHE A 605 -7.47 10.21 -2.34
C PHE A 605 -8.81 9.93 -3.01
N ALA A 606 -9.92 10.39 -2.44
CA ALA A 606 -11.24 10.22 -3.04
C ALA A 606 -11.42 11.03 -4.33
N GLU A 607 -10.82 12.22 -4.46
CA GLU A 607 -10.77 12.95 -5.73
C GLU A 607 -9.96 12.21 -6.80
N ASN A 608 -8.84 11.59 -6.42
CA ASN A 608 -8.01 10.79 -7.34
C ASN A 608 -8.71 9.48 -7.74
N LEU A 609 -9.24 8.72 -6.79
CA LEU A 609 -10.09 7.55 -7.00
C LEU A 609 -11.23 7.86 -7.98
N LYS A 610 -11.90 9.01 -7.84
CA LYS A 610 -12.96 9.41 -8.77
C LYS A 610 -12.47 9.68 -10.20
N LYS A 611 -11.24 10.17 -10.39
CA LYS A 611 -10.62 10.34 -11.72
C LYS A 611 -10.31 8.98 -12.35
N GLN A 612 -9.70 8.08 -11.57
CA GLN A 612 -9.36 6.73 -12.07
C GLN A 612 -10.61 5.90 -12.36
N ILE A 613 -11.66 5.98 -11.53
CA ILE A 613 -12.96 5.35 -11.81
C ILE A 613 -13.55 5.84 -13.14
N ALA A 614 -13.53 7.14 -13.44
CA ALA A 614 -14.06 7.64 -14.71
C ALA A 614 -13.32 7.08 -15.94
N ILE A 615 -12.02 6.83 -15.82
CA ILE A 615 -11.18 6.18 -16.85
C ILE A 615 -11.51 4.68 -16.96
N LEU A 616 -11.73 3.99 -15.84
CA LEU A 616 -12.17 2.59 -15.83
C LEU A 616 -13.57 2.44 -16.45
N ASP A 617 -14.53 3.27 -16.03
CA ASP A 617 -15.90 3.30 -16.55
C ASP A 617 -15.92 3.56 -18.07
N SER A 618 -15.12 4.55 -18.54
CA SER A 618 -14.90 4.82 -19.97
C SER A 618 -14.39 3.59 -20.71
N THR A 619 -13.42 2.87 -20.13
CA THR A 619 -12.76 1.72 -20.77
C THR A 619 -13.67 0.49 -20.80
N VAL A 620 -14.37 0.19 -19.70
CA VAL A 620 -15.33 -0.92 -19.60
C VAL A 620 -16.46 -0.74 -20.60
N LEU A 621 -17.09 0.44 -20.61
CA LEU A 621 -18.22 0.77 -21.51
C LEU A 621 -17.84 0.66 -23.01
N GLN A 622 -16.58 0.92 -23.35
CA GLN A 622 -16.08 0.89 -24.71
C GLN A 622 -15.51 -0.47 -25.15
N ARG A 623 -15.32 -1.43 -24.22
CA ARG A 623 -14.71 -2.74 -24.48
C ARG A 623 -15.46 -3.57 -25.53
N ASP A 624 -16.79 -3.65 -25.44
CA ASP A 624 -17.60 -4.41 -26.40
C ASP A 624 -17.55 -3.80 -27.81
N ARG A 625 -17.55 -2.46 -27.89
CA ARG A 625 -17.39 -1.73 -29.16
C ARG A 625 -15.99 -1.94 -29.74
N PHE A 626 -14.96 -1.94 -28.90
CA PHE A 626 -13.59 -2.27 -29.31
C PHE A 626 -13.50 -3.67 -29.91
N CYS A 627 -14.00 -4.69 -29.21
CA CYS A 627 -14.03 -6.07 -29.71
C CYS A 627 -14.72 -6.15 -31.08
N ALA A 628 -15.93 -5.57 -31.20
CA ALA A 628 -16.69 -5.58 -32.45
C ALA A 628 -16.00 -4.84 -33.62
N ILE A 629 -15.21 -3.79 -33.37
CA ILE A 629 -14.43 -3.11 -34.42
C ILE A 629 -13.19 -3.94 -34.80
N VAL A 630 -12.52 -4.58 -33.84
CA VAL A 630 -11.35 -5.44 -34.10
C VAL A 630 -11.74 -6.70 -34.88
N GLU A 631 -12.84 -7.36 -34.51
CA GLU A 631 -13.38 -8.52 -35.24
C GLU A 631 -13.81 -8.20 -36.67
N ALA A 632 -14.08 -6.92 -36.98
CA ALA A 632 -14.37 -6.45 -38.32
C ALA A 632 -13.11 -6.17 -39.18
N GLN A 633 -11.89 -6.43 -38.69
CA GLN A 633 -10.64 -6.24 -39.42
C GLN A 633 -9.92 -7.56 -39.72
N ASP A 634 -9.85 -7.96 -40.99
CA ASP A 634 -9.20 -9.22 -41.44
C ASP A 634 -7.72 -9.37 -41.01
N ASN A 635 -7.04 -8.28 -40.63
CA ASN A 635 -5.62 -8.24 -40.26
C ASN A 635 -5.38 -8.12 -38.74
N LEU A 636 -6.41 -8.14 -37.90
CA LEU A 636 -6.26 -8.13 -36.44
C LEU A 636 -6.92 -9.37 -35.82
N ARG A 637 -6.37 -9.81 -34.68
CA ARG A 637 -6.92 -10.87 -33.84
C ARG A 637 -6.92 -10.40 -32.39
N ILE A 638 -8.03 -10.59 -31.66
CA ILE A 638 -8.07 -10.39 -30.21
C ILE A 638 -7.29 -11.52 -29.52
N VAL A 639 -6.48 -11.17 -28.52
CA VAL A 639 -5.72 -12.09 -27.69
C VAL A 639 -6.20 -11.95 -26.25
N GLU A 640 -6.60 -13.06 -25.63
CA GLU A 640 -6.92 -13.07 -24.21
C GLU A 640 -5.61 -12.97 -23.39
N MET A 641 -5.57 -12.05 -22.44
CA MET A 641 -4.43 -11.84 -21.53
C MET A 641 -4.98 -11.54 -20.13
N PRO A 642 -4.91 -12.49 -19.18
CA PRO A 642 -5.66 -12.41 -17.93
C PRO A 642 -5.26 -11.22 -17.05
N ASN A 643 -3.97 -10.90 -17.01
CA ASN A 643 -3.42 -9.86 -16.12
C ASN A 643 -3.42 -8.46 -16.76
N TRP A 644 -4.22 -8.20 -17.80
CA TRP A 644 -4.21 -6.90 -18.50
C TRP A 644 -5.37 -5.97 -18.11
N ALA A 645 -5.04 -4.90 -17.39
CA ALA A 645 -5.93 -3.77 -17.13
C ALA A 645 -5.94 -2.81 -18.33
N GLY A 646 -6.93 -2.94 -19.21
CA GLY A 646 -7.01 -2.12 -20.42
C GLY A 646 -8.23 -2.45 -21.26
N LEU A 647 -8.31 -1.81 -22.43
CA LEU A 647 -9.38 -2.05 -23.41
C LEU A 647 -9.28 -3.44 -24.05
N GLY A 648 -8.06 -3.96 -24.22
CA GLY A 648 -7.79 -5.32 -24.68
C GLY A 648 -6.36 -5.52 -25.21
N VAL A 649 -6.09 -6.69 -25.76
CA VAL A 649 -4.84 -7.01 -26.45
C VAL A 649 -5.15 -7.54 -27.84
N VAL A 650 -4.41 -7.08 -28.86
CA VAL A 650 -4.57 -7.52 -30.24
C VAL A 650 -3.24 -7.92 -30.86
N GLN A 651 -3.32 -8.75 -31.90
CA GLN A 651 -2.20 -9.26 -32.66
C GLN A 651 -2.42 -8.94 -34.13
N TYR A 652 -1.45 -8.25 -34.75
CA TYR A 652 -1.48 -7.99 -36.19
C TYR A 652 -1.08 -9.25 -36.96
N MET A 653 -1.93 -9.68 -37.87
CA MET A 653 -1.76 -10.87 -38.71
C MET A 653 -1.46 -10.47 -40.17
N PRO A 654 -0.26 -10.78 -40.70
CA PRO A 654 0.07 -10.55 -42.11
C PRO A 654 -0.83 -11.37 -43.04
N GLU A 655 -1.03 -10.86 -44.27
CA GLU A 655 -2.01 -11.39 -45.23
C GLU A 655 -1.85 -12.90 -45.52
N GLU A 656 -0.63 -13.41 -45.40
CA GLU A 656 -0.19 -14.75 -45.81
C GLU A 656 -0.42 -15.81 -44.73
N TRP A 657 -0.64 -15.38 -43.48
CA TRP A 657 -0.85 -16.27 -42.32
C TRP A 657 -2.29 -16.30 -41.82
N ARG A 658 -3.18 -15.40 -42.30
CA ARG A 658 -4.60 -15.29 -41.91
C ARG A 658 -5.37 -16.63 -41.93
N GLU A 659 -5.12 -17.50 -42.91
CA GLU A 659 -5.84 -18.78 -43.06
C GLU A 659 -5.25 -19.95 -42.25
N ARG A 660 -4.06 -19.79 -41.61
CA ARG A 660 -3.32 -20.89 -40.96
C ARG A 660 -3.26 -20.72 -39.44
N MET A 661 -4.45 -20.64 -38.83
CA MET A 661 -4.64 -20.19 -37.44
C MET A 661 -4.04 -21.06 -36.32
N THR A 662 -3.77 -22.36 -36.56
CA THR A 662 -3.41 -23.33 -35.49
C THR A 662 -2.05 -24.01 -35.64
N ASP A 663 -1.40 -23.89 -36.81
CA ASP A 663 -0.10 -24.51 -37.12
C ASP A 663 0.83 -23.47 -37.76
N LEU A 664 1.25 -22.50 -36.95
CA LEU A 664 2.21 -21.45 -37.32
C LEU A 664 3.65 -21.98 -37.17
N PRO A 665 4.43 -22.14 -38.26
CA PRO A 665 5.81 -22.59 -38.15
C PRO A 665 6.71 -21.51 -37.53
N ASP A 666 7.86 -21.91 -36.96
CA ASP A 666 8.79 -21.02 -36.25
C ASP A 666 9.33 -19.84 -37.10
N SER A 667 9.24 -19.93 -38.43
CA SER A 667 9.53 -18.82 -39.35
C SER A 667 8.42 -17.76 -39.31
N ALA A 668 7.15 -18.19 -39.35
CA ALA A 668 5.99 -17.32 -39.28
C ALA A 668 5.89 -16.62 -37.92
N LYS A 669 6.13 -17.36 -36.82
CA LYS A 669 6.17 -16.76 -35.48
C LYS A 669 7.23 -15.65 -35.37
N ARG A 670 8.42 -15.85 -35.94
CA ARG A 670 9.47 -14.82 -36.00
C ARG A 670 9.10 -13.62 -36.88
N GLU A 671 8.45 -13.84 -38.02
CA GLU A 671 7.94 -12.78 -38.89
C GLU A 671 6.89 -11.92 -38.16
N ILE A 672 5.87 -12.57 -37.58
CA ILE A 672 4.79 -11.93 -36.81
C ILE A 672 5.37 -11.17 -35.60
N ASN A 673 6.37 -11.73 -34.91
CA ASN A 673 7.04 -11.06 -33.80
C ASN A 673 7.81 -9.81 -34.22
N ASN A 674 8.53 -9.86 -35.34
CA ASN A 674 9.22 -8.68 -35.87
C ASN A 674 8.23 -7.57 -36.23
N ILE A 675 7.15 -7.92 -36.94
CA ILE A 675 6.11 -6.97 -37.37
C ILE A 675 5.40 -6.36 -36.16
N ASN A 676 4.94 -7.16 -35.20
CA ASN A 676 4.24 -6.64 -34.00
C ASN A 676 5.20 -5.85 -33.09
N THR A 677 6.47 -6.24 -32.96
CA THR A 677 7.47 -5.48 -32.18
C THR A 677 7.79 -4.12 -32.81
N GLU A 678 7.92 -4.05 -34.15
CA GLU A 678 8.13 -2.76 -34.83
C GLU A 678 6.85 -1.90 -34.81
N LEU A 679 5.68 -2.53 -34.89
CA LEU A 679 4.37 -1.88 -34.78
C LEU A 679 4.20 -1.19 -33.44
N VAL A 680 4.42 -1.88 -32.32
CA VAL A 680 4.38 -1.26 -30.99
C VAL A 680 5.38 -0.11 -30.89
N LYS A 681 6.63 -0.28 -31.34
CA LYS A 681 7.65 0.79 -31.30
C LYS A 681 7.25 2.03 -32.10
N LYS A 682 6.61 1.86 -33.26
CA LYS A 682 6.07 2.97 -34.07
C LYS A 682 4.82 3.60 -33.43
N LEU A 683 3.96 2.82 -32.79
CA LEU A 683 2.77 3.32 -32.08
C LEU A 683 3.15 4.11 -30.82
N GLN A 684 4.06 3.58 -30.00
CA GLN A 684 4.59 4.22 -28.79
C GLN A 684 5.28 5.57 -29.06
N SER A 685 5.83 5.77 -30.25
CA SER A 685 6.39 7.07 -30.66
C SER A 685 5.35 8.12 -31.05
N LYS A 686 4.06 7.74 -31.12
CA LYS A 686 2.91 8.62 -31.39
C LYS A 686 2.02 8.79 -30.16
N ASP A 687 1.77 7.70 -29.42
CA ASP A 687 0.83 7.64 -28.32
C ASP A 687 1.30 6.64 -27.25
N THR A 688 1.19 7.04 -25.97
CA THR A 688 1.55 6.23 -24.79
C THR A 688 0.52 5.14 -24.44
N ALA A 689 -0.67 5.15 -25.04
CA ALA A 689 -1.73 4.16 -24.78
C ALA A 689 -1.38 2.72 -25.25
N PHE A 690 -0.30 2.55 -26.02
CA PHE A 690 0.15 1.27 -26.56
C PHE A 690 1.34 0.68 -25.77
N SER A 691 1.27 -0.60 -25.43
CA SER A 691 2.43 -1.33 -24.86
C SER A 691 2.65 -2.70 -25.51
N GLN A 692 3.86 -3.24 -25.37
CA GLN A 692 4.22 -4.53 -25.95
C GLN A 692 3.75 -5.66 -25.02
N GLY A 693 3.09 -6.66 -25.61
CA GLY A 693 2.78 -7.93 -24.96
C GLY A 693 3.33 -9.11 -25.75
N PHE A 694 3.32 -10.27 -25.10
CA PHE A 694 3.51 -11.58 -25.71
C PHE A 694 2.39 -12.49 -25.19
N ASN A 695 1.94 -13.45 -26.00
CA ASN A 695 1.05 -14.51 -25.53
C ASN A 695 1.85 -15.75 -25.09
N ASP A 696 1.16 -16.77 -24.58
CA ASP A 696 1.74 -18.03 -24.08
C ASP A 696 2.59 -18.78 -25.13
N GLU A 697 2.34 -18.54 -26.42
CA GLU A 697 3.13 -19.07 -27.54
C GLU A 697 4.39 -18.22 -27.87
N ASN A 698 4.72 -17.24 -27.02
CA ASN A 698 5.74 -16.19 -27.20
C ASN A 698 5.59 -15.43 -28.53
N ILE A 699 4.35 -15.08 -28.89
CA ILE A 699 4.03 -14.30 -30.08
C ILE A 699 3.69 -12.86 -29.69
N GLY A 700 4.37 -11.90 -30.32
CA GLY A 700 4.25 -10.46 -30.02
C GLY A 700 2.85 -9.91 -30.31
N CYS A 701 2.38 -9.05 -29.40
CA CYS A 701 1.05 -8.45 -29.40
C CYS A 701 1.10 -6.96 -29.03
N VAL A 702 0.10 -6.21 -29.48
CA VAL A 702 -0.15 -4.80 -29.10
C VAL A 702 -1.19 -4.79 -27.98
N LYS A 703 -0.80 -4.38 -26.76
CA LYS A 703 -1.75 -4.13 -25.68
C LYS A 703 -2.30 -2.70 -25.78
N PHE A 704 -3.61 -2.56 -25.65
CA PHE A 704 -4.32 -1.27 -25.61
C PHE A 704 -4.64 -0.97 -24.14
N GLY A 705 -4.12 0.14 -23.63
CA GLY A 705 -4.30 0.57 -22.24
C GLY A 705 -5.73 1.01 -21.91
N LEU A 706 -5.85 1.75 -20.81
CA LEU A 706 -7.08 2.45 -20.44
C LEU A 706 -7.29 3.71 -21.30
N ILE A 707 -8.53 4.12 -21.46
CA ILE A 707 -8.95 5.24 -22.32
C ILE A 707 -9.96 6.16 -21.61
N THR A 708 -10.16 7.36 -22.15
CA THR A 708 -11.20 8.30 -21.72
C THR A 708 -12.33 8.39 -22.76
N ASP A 709 -13.50 8.90 -22.35
CA ASP A 709 -14.65 9.19 -23.23
C ASP A 709 -14.32 9.96 -24.52
N ASP A 710 -13.30 10.83 -24.51
CA ASP A 710 -12.87 11.62 -25.67
C ASP A 710 -12.07 10.81 -26.73
N THR A 711 -11.82 9.50 -26.50
CA THR A 711 -10.95 8.67 -27.35
C THR A 711 -11.71 8.06 -28.54
N ASP A 712 -11.28 8.35 -29.78
CA ASP A 712 -11.88 7.73 -30.97
C ASP A 712 -11.26 6.35 -31.26
N LEU A 713 -12.01 5.29 -30.93
CA LEU A 713 -11.63 3.89 -31.20
C LEU A 713 -11.39 3.60 -32.70
N GLU A 714 -12.14 4.25 -33.59
CA GLU A 714 -12.10 3.95 -35.02
C GLU A 714 -10.86 4.58 -35.66
N GLU A 715 -10.45 5.78 -35.22
CA GLU A 715 -9.14 6.34 -35.56
C GLU A 715 -7.99 5.53 -34.94
N LEU A 716 -8.11 5.12 -33.66
CA LEU A 716 -7.04 4.45 -32.92
C LEU A 716 -6.78 3.01 -33.45
N ILE A 717 -7.82 2.23 -33.74
CA ILE A 717 -7.69 0.92 -34.42
C ILE A 717 -7.24 1.12 -35.89
N GLY A 718 -7.73 2.16 -36.56
CA GLY A 718 -7.31 2.54 -37.92
C GLY A 718 -5.81 2.89 -38.00
N LEU A 719 -5.25 3.50 -36.96
CA LEU A 719 -3.82 3.77 -36.82
C LEU A 719 -3.01 2.47 -36.73
N VAL A 720 -3.45 1.50 -35.91
CA VAL A 720 -2.79 0.18 -35.82
C VAL A 720 -2.86 -0.56 -37.16
N CYS A 721 -4.02 -0.58 -37.81
CA CYS A 721 -4.19 -1.23 -39.11
C CYS A 721 -3.35 -0.59 -40.23
N SER A 722 -3.21 0.74 -40.24
CA SER A 722 -2.45 1.46 -41.27
C SER A 722 -0.93 1.36 -41.06
N VAL A 723 -0.45 1.51 -39.83
CA VAL A 723 0.99 1.33 -39.51
C VAL A 723 1.39 -0.15 -39.66
N GLY A 724 0.53 -1.09 -39.31
CA GLY A 724 0.77 -2.53 -39.54
C GLY A 724 0.94 -2.86 -41.02
N LYS A 725 0.08 -2.31 -41.89
CA LYS A 725 0.20 -2.46 -43.36
C LYS A 725 1.45 -1.78 -43.92
N GLU A 726 1.86 -0.63 -43.40
CA GLU A 726 3.13 0.02 -43.79
C GLU A 726 4.36 -0.85 -43.45
N ILE A 727 4.37 -1.49 -42.28
CA ILE A 727 5.43 -2.43 -41.86
C ILE A 727 5.39 -3.70 -42.71
N GLU A 728 4.21 -4.24 -43.00
CA GLU A 728 4.06 -5.44 -43.83
C GLU A 728 4.51 -5.18 -45.29
N GLU A 729 4.10 -4.06 -45.89
CA GLU A 729 4.52 -3.69 -47.25
C GLU A 729 6.04 -3.42 -47.33
N SER A 730 6.61 -2.72 -46.33
CA SER A 730 8.06 -2.45 -46.29
C SER A 730 8.89 -3.72 -46.03
N SER A 731 8.41 -4.64 -45.19
CA SER A 731 9.00 -5.97 -45.00
C SER A 731 8.99 -6.78 -46.30
N LYS A 732 7.81 -6.90 -46.94
CA LYS A 732 7.65 -7.57 -48.24
C LYS A 732 8.44 -6.90 -49.37
N TYR A 733 8.76 -5.61 -49.27
CA TYR A 733 9.65 -4.91 -50.19
C TYR A 733 11.13 -5.23 -49.91
N LEU A 734 11.55 -5.28 -48.65
CA LEU A 734 12.90 -5.67 -48.24
C LEU A 734 13.22 -7.12 -48.63
N GLU A 735 12.28 -8.05 -48.50
CA GLU A 735 12.46 -9.43 -48.99
C GLU A 735 12.61 -9.48 -50.52
N LYS A 736 11.75 -8.77 -51.27
CA LYS A 736 11.84 -8.67 -52.74
C LYS A 736 13.11 -7.95 -53.22
N LEU A 737 13.73 -7.12 -52.38
CA LEU A 737 15.09 -6.60 -52.61
C LEU A 737 16.16 -7.65 -52.27
N SER A 738 16.03 -8.35 -51.15
CA SER A 738 16.95 -9.40 -50.71
C SER A 738 17.05 -10.52 -51.74
N GLU A 739 15.93 -11.05 -52.24
CA GLU A 739 15.89 -12.06 -53.31
C GLU A 739 16.60 -11.56 -54.58
N LYS A 740 16.34 -10.31 -55.00
CA LYS A 740 17.00 -9.69 -56.16
C LYS A 740 18.50 -9.50 -55.95
N VAL A 741 18.93 -9.13 -54.74
CA VAL A 741 20.35 -8.96 -54.40
C VAL A 741 21.06 -10.31 -54.35
N GLN A 742 20.49 -11.32 -53.69
CA GLN A 742 21.01 -12.68 -53.68
C GLN A 742 21.14 -13.23 -55.11
N LYS A 743 20.08 -13.14 -55.90
CA LYS A 743 20.08 -13.56 -57.31
C LYS A 743 21.09 -12.78 -58.16
N GLY A 744 21.24 -11.48 -57.90
CA GLY A 744 22.28 -10.64 -58.51
C GLY A 744 23.70 -11.07 -58.14
N ILE A 745 23.93 -11.52 -56.89
CA ILE A 745 25.22 -12.08 -56.42
C ILE A 745 25.48 -13.46 -57.05
N GLU A 746 24.48 -14.34 -57.12
CA GLU A 746 24.57 -15.64 -57.78
C GLU A 746 24.90 -15.49 -59.28
N GLU A 747 24.21 -14.58 -59.98
CA GLU A 747 24.47 -14.27 -61.39
C GLU A 747 25.85 -13.60 -61.57
N ALA A 748 26.26 -12.71 -60.65
CA ALA A 748 27.60 -12.11 -60.66
C ALA A 748 28.69 -13.17 -60.54
N ASN A 749 28.58 -14.07 -59.56
CA ASN A 749 29.52 -15.16 -59.34
C ASN A 749 29.57 -16.11 -60.55
N LYS A 750 28.40 -16.46 -61.11
CA LYS A 750 28.30 -17.29 -62.31
C LYS A 750 28.97 -16.67 -63.54
N GLU A 751 28.78 -15.37 -63.77
CA GLU A 751 29.49 -14.64 -64.83
C GLU A 751 30.99 -14.46 -64.52
N LEU A 752 31.40 -14.32 -63.25
CA LEU A 752 32.83 -14.27 -62.87
C LEU A 752 33.53 -15.61 -63.14
N HIS A 753 32.89 -16.74 -62.79
CA HIS A 753 33.39 -18.06 -63.14
C HIS A 753 33.50 -18.24 -64.67
N LYS A 754 32.49 -17.80 -65.43
CA LYS A 754 32.52 -17.85 -66.90
C LYS A 754 33.63 -16.98 -67.50
N GLU A 755 33.88 -15.77 -66.97
CA GLU A 755 35.03 -14.95 -67.38
C GLU A 755 36.38 -15.60 -66.99
N MET A 756 36.45 -16.34 -65.88
CA MET A 756 37.65 -17.07 -65.46
C MET A 756 37.91 -18.29 -66.36
N ASP A 757 36.87 -19.02 -66.76
CA ASP A 757 36.95 -20.11 -67.74
C ASP A 757 37.35 -19.58 -69.14
N GLU A 758 36.79 -18.44 -69.56
CA GLU A 758 37.17 -17.78 -70.81
C GLU A 758 38.62 -17.25 -70.77
N LYS A 759 39.10 -16.74 -69.63
CA LYS A 759 40.53 -16.46 -69.42
C LYS A 759 41.39 -17.71 -69.55
N LEU A 760 41.01 -18.83 -68.91
CA LEU A 760 41.71 -20.11 -69.02
C LEU A 760 41.79 -20.62 -70.47
N MET A 761 40.73 -20.43 -71.25
CA MET A 761 40.71 -20.77 -72.68
C MET A 761 41.56 -19.81 -73.54
N GLN A 762 41.62 -18.51 -73.20
CA GLN A 762 42.39 -17.50 -73.95
C GLN A 762 43.90 -17.53 -73.65
N GLU A 763 44.30 -17.69 -72.39
CA GLU A 763 45.72 -17.78 -72.00
C GLU A 763 46.32 -19.15 -72.34
N GLY A 764 45.48 -20.19 -72.36
CA GLY A 764 45.83 -21.55 -72.72
C GLY A 764 46.53 -22.31 -71.59
N VAL A 765 46.05 -23.53 -71.32
CA VAL A 765 46.50 -24.42 -70.22
C VAL A 765 48.03 -24.54 -70.10
N LEU A 766 48.76 -24.48 -71.23
CA LEU A 766 50.23 -24.54 -71.28
C LEU A 766 50.94 -23.41 -70.50
N ARG A 767 50.33 -22.23 -70.31
CA ARG A 767 50.92 -21.14 -69.51
C ARG A 767 50.90 -21.39 -68.00
N GLN A 768 50.00 -22.24 -67.49
CA GLN A 768 49.91 -22.56 -66.07
C GLN A 768 50.73 -23.81 -65.68
N VAL A 769 51.36 -24.50 -66.63
CA VAL A 769 52.29 -25.61 -66.35
C VAL A 769 53.62 -25.03 -65.82
N PRO A 770 54.07 -25.38 -64.59
CA PRO A 770 55.17 -24.67 -63.92
C PRO A 770 56.50 -24.61 -64.70
N LEU A 771 56.78 -25.60 -65.55
CA LEU A 771 58.02 -25.69 -66.33
C LEU A 771 57.97 -24.93 -67.68
N PHE A 772 56.80 -24.56 -68.17
CA PHE A 772 56.63 -23.91 -69.49
C PHE A 772 56.06 -22.49 -69.41
N GLY A 773 55.28 -22.17 -68.36
CA GLY A 773 54.71 -20.83 -68.15
C GLY A 773 55.75 -19.71 -68.08
N SER A 774 56.85 -19.93 -67.38
CA SER A 774 57.91 -18.91 -67.20
C SER A 774 58.56 -18.48 -68.53
N LEU A 775 58.68 -19.39 -69.50
CA LEU A 775 59.29 -19.11 -70.80
C LEU A 775 58.32 -18.36 -71.73
N LEU A 776 57.03 -18.72 -71.70
CA LEU A 776 55.98 -18.03 -72.46
C LEU A 776 55.71 -16.62 -71.93
N ASN A 777 55.72 -16.41 -70.61
CA ASN A 777 55.48 -15.10 -70.01
C ASN A 777 56.66 -14.12 -70.20
N TRP A 778 57.89 -14.61 -70.45
CA TRP A 778 59.01 -13.76 -70.84
C TRP A 778 58.91 -13.28 -72.30
N TRP A 779 58.51 -14.17 -73.23
CA TRP A 779 58.42 -13.83 -74.66
C TRP A 779 57.11 -13.12 -75.03
N SER A 780 56.07 -13.27 -74.20
CA SER A 780 54.77 -12.61 -74.34
C SER A 780 54.25 -12.26 -72.93
N PRO A 781 54.53 -11.05 -72.42
CA PRO A 781 54.01 -10.62 -71.12
C PRO A 781 52.48 -10.53 -71.15
N PRO A 782 51.78 -10.86 -70.05
CA PRO A 782 50.33 -10.79 -70.00
C PRO A 782 49.84 -9.35 -70.15
N PRO A 783 48.62 -9.13 -70.69
CA PRO A 783 47.97 -7.83 -70.61
C PRO A 783 47.78 -7.43 -69.13
N LYS A 784 47.77 -6.12 -68.85
CA LYS A 784 47.54 -5.63 -67.47
C LYS A 784 46.22 -6.17 -66.95
N ASP A 785 46.27 -6.81 -65.79
CA ASP A 785 45.09 -7.38 -65.15
C ASP A 785 44.18 -6.25 -64.62
N SER A 786 43.16 -5.89 -65.39
CA SER A 786 42.05 -5.09 -64.91
C SER A 786 41.00 -6.02 -64.30
N VAL A 787 41.03 -6.15 -62.97
CA VAL A 787 39.96 -6.84 -62.24
C VAL A 787 38.65 -6.07 -62.46
N LYS A 788 37.79 -6.62 -63.32
CA LYS A 788 36.51 -6.01 -63.70
C LYS A 788 35.50 -6.19 -62.57
N GLY A 789 35.42 -5.21 -61.68
CA GLY A 789 34.29 -5.12 -60.76
C GLY A 789 32.96 -5.00 -61.52
N ARG A 790 31.87 -5.40 -60.86
CA ARG A 790 30.50 -5.13 -61.32
C ARG A 790 29.73 -4.41 -60.21
N THR A 791 28.91 -3.46 -60.61
CA THR A 791 27.98 -2.72 -59.74
C THR A 791 26.58 -3.25 -60.01
N PHE A 792 25.87 -3.65 -58.96
CA PHE A 792 24.45 -4.00 -59.03
C PHE A 792 23.61 -2.75 -58.78
N SER A 793 22.71 -2.41 -59.70
CA SER A 793 21.83 -1.24 -59.57
C SER A 793 20.46 -1.67 -59.05
N LEU A 794 20.23 -1.46 -57.75
CA LEU A 794 19.00 -1.87 -57.03
C LEU A 794 17.71 -1.46 -57.76
N ASN A 795 17.63 -0.22 -58.26
CA ASN A 795 16.45 0.32 -58.94
C ASN A 795 16.12 -0.35 -60.29
N SER A 796 17.11 -0.93 -60.99
CA SER A 796 16.90 -1.57 -62.30
C SER A 796 17.04 -3.10 -62.26
N GLY A 797 17.60 -3.67 -61.19
CA GLY A 797 17.87 -5.10 -61.09
C GLY A 797 18.94 -5.62 -62.06
N THR A 798 19.70 -4.73 -62.70
CA THR A 798 20.70 -5.06 -63.72
C THR A 798 22.12 -4.87 -63.19
N MET A 799 23.01 -5.82 -63.46
CA MET A 799 24.45 -5.60 -63.32
C MET A 799 25.01 -4.68 -64.41
N ALA A 800 26.00 -3.87 -64.04
CA ALA A 800 26.83 -3.09 -64.94
C ALA A 800 28.31 -3.21 -64.55
N SER A 801 29.24 -3.16 -65.52
CA SER A 801 30.68 -3.14 -65.21
C SER A 801 31.10 -1.82 -64.56
N THR A 802 31.92 -1.88 -63.50
CA THR A 802 32.47 -0.71 -62.80
C THR A 802 33.37 0.16 -63.69
N GLU A 803 33.80 -0.33 -64.87
CA GLU A 803 34.56 0.47 -65.85
C GLU A 803 33.91 1.82 -66.15
N LYS A 804 32.58 1.89 -66.20
CA LYS A 804 31.85 3.14 -66.45
C LYS A 804 31.97 4.09 -65.25
N THR A 805 31.84 3.57 -64.03
CA THR A 805 31.95 4.32 -62.77
C THR A 805 33.37 4.87 -62.56
N TYR A 806 34.40 4.05 -62.79
CA TYR A 806 35.80 4.48 -62.69
C TYR A 806 36.16 5.52 -63.76
N LYS A 807 35.74 5.34 -65.02
CA LYS A 807 35.97 6.34 -66.09
C LYS A 807 35.32 7.69 -65.76
N TYR A 808 34.11 7.69 -65.21
CA TYR A 808 33.42 8.91 -64.80
C TYR A 808 34.16 9.63 -63.65
N HIS A 809 34.62 8.90 -62.64
CA HIS A 809 35.40 9.49 -61.54
C HIS A 809 36.78 10.01 -61.97
N MET A 810 37.45 9.36 -62.92
CA MET A 810 38.74 9.84 -63.44
C MET A 810 38.61 11.19 -64.16
N GLN A 811 37.56 11.37 -64.98
CA GLN A 811 37.37 12.63 -65.72
C GLN A 811 37.10 13.85 -64.83
N VAL A 812 36.67 13.66 -63.57
CA VAL A 812 36.44 14.74 -62.61
C VAL A 812 37.75 15.25 -61.96
N GLN A 813 38.86 14.53 -62.10
CA GLN A 813 40.15 14.88 -61.46
C GLN A 813 41.16 15.58 -62.39
N GLU A 814 40.89 15.74 -63.69
CA GLU A 814 41.84 16.36 -64.64
C GLU A 814 41.63 17.88 -64.85
N ASP A 815 40.51 18.46 -64.38
CA ASP A 815 40.13 19.86 -64.69
C ASP A 815 40.48 20.92 -63.59
N GLU A 816 40.98 20.54 -62.40
CA GLU A 816 41.36 21.51 -61.34
C GLU A 816 42.89 21.71 -61.22
N ALA A 817 43.43 22.68 -61.95
CA ALA A 817 44.81 23.18 -61.78
C ALA A 817 44.88 24.73 -61.91
N PRO A 818 45.16 25.48 -60.82
CA PRO A 818 44.98 26.94 -60.80
C PRO A 818 46.21 27.77 -61.30
N PRO A 819 45.99 28.86 -62.07
CA PRO A 819 47.03 29.82 -62.48
C PRO A 819 47.27 30.97 -61.44
N PRO A 820 48.37 31.75 -61.57
CA PRO A 820 48.88 32.65 -60.50
C PRO A 820 48.22 34.06 -60.41
N PRO A 821 48.43 34.80 -59.29
CA PRO A 821 47.57 35.93 -58.89
C PRO A 821 48.08 37.34 -59.24
N SER A 822 47.17 38.33 -59.21
CA SER A 822 47.46 39.77 -59.08
C SER A 822 46.29 40.54 -58.43
N SER A 823 46.52 41.77 -57.97
CA SER A 823 45.74 42.47 -56.92
C SER A 823 45.88 44.01 -56.99
N PRO A 824 45.09 44.87 -56.28
CA PRO A 824 43.81 44.66 -55.58
C PRO A 824 42.69 45.71 -55.97
N PRO A 825 42.10 46.62 -55.14
CA PRO A 825 40.64 46.90 -55.07
C PRO A 825 40.30 48.40 -55.39
N PRO A 826 39.21 49.09 -54.93
CA PRO A 826 37.98 48.76 -54.16
C PRO A 826 36.68 49.23 -54.94
N ALA A 827 35.52 49.73 -54.44
CA ALA A 827 35.05 50.18 -53.11
C ALA A 827 33.49 50.36 -52.99
N THR A 828 32.93 50.13 -51.79
CA THR A 828 31.91 50.93 -51.00
C THR A 828 30.63 51.54 -51.64
N ASN A 829 29.46 51.72 -50.97
CA ASN A 829 28.89 51.31 -49.66
C ASN A 829 27.37 51.70 -49.51
N ALA A 830 26.74 51.30 -48.40
CA ALA A 830 25.47 51.77 -47.76
C ALA A 830 24.13 51.09 -48.19
N TYR A 831 23.42 50.33 -47.33
CA TYR A 831 22.63 50.62 -46.08
C TYR A 831 21.16 51.03 -46.39
N LYS A 832 20.09 50.53 -45.73
CA LYS A 832 19.89 50.26 -44.28
C LYS A 832 18.71 49.27 -44.00
N GLU A 833 18.79 48.45 -42.93
CA GLU A 833 17.77 47.76 -42.05
C GLU A 833 16.39 47.27 -42.61
N VAL A 834 15.74 46.17 -42.15
CA VAL A 834 15.59 45.57 -40.79
C VAL A 834 15.65 44.01 -40.80
N LEU A 835 15.87 43.42 -39.61
CA LEU A 835 16.03 42.01 -39.16
C LEU A 835 14.69 41.19 -39.07
N LYS A 836 14.57 39.90 -38.70
CA LYS A 836 15.24 38.54 -38.80
C LYS A 836 14.23 37.52 -38.13
N PRO A 837 14.40 36.17 -38.03
CA PRO A 837 15.59 35.29 -38.19
C PRO A 837 15.37 34.04 -39.09
N ASN A 838 16.15 32.94 -39.00
CA ASN A 838 17.58 32.79 -39.32
C ASN A 838 18.08 31.36 -38.95
N SER A 839 18.33 30.47 -39.92
CA SER A 839 19.24 29.33 -39.74
C SER A 839 19.81 28.86 -41.09
N GLU A 840 21.12 29.04 -41.29
CA GLU A 840 21.91 28.41 -42.36
C GLU A 840 22.92 27.43 -41.75
N PRO A 841 23.39 26.41 -42.49
CA PRO A 841 24.50 25.54 -42.10
C PRO A 841 25.87 26.02 -42.64
N ARG A 842 26.92 25.29 -42.24
CA ARG A 842 28.33 25.28 -42.76
C ARG A 842 29.34 26.34 -42.28
N SER A 843 30.33 25.83 -41.56
CA SER A 843 31.73 25.74 -42.00
C SER A 843 32.31 24.46 -41.36
N LEU A 844 33.30 23.69 -41.83
CA LEU A 844 34.17 23.51 -43.02
C LEU A 844 35.53 23.01 -42.46
N GLN A 845 36.21 22.13 -43.18
CA GLN A 845 37.32 21.30 -42.67
C GLN A 845 38.67 22.03 -42.58
N THR A 846 39.65 21.44 -41.89
CA THR A 846 40.86 20.91 -42.58
C THR A 846 41.68 19.97 -41.70
N ASP A 847 42.18 18.90 -42.31
CA ASP A 847 43.07 17.90 -41.70
C ASP A 847 44.57 18.19 -41.96
N GLN A 848 45.47 17.68 -41.11
CA GLN A 848 46.33 16.50 -41.43
C GLN A 848 47.52 16.34 -40.46
N LYS A 849 47.76 15.08 -40.04
CA LYS A 849 49.06 14.35 -39.85
C LYS A 849 50.18 15.04 -39.02
N SER A 850 51.06 14.34 -38.27
CA SER A 850 51.48 12.93 -38.17
C SER A 850 52.17 12.76 -36.78
N LEU A 851 52.57 11.59 -36.26
CA LEU A 851 53.60 10.66 -36.75
C LEU A 851 53.66 9.38 -35.89
N GLU A 852 54.35 8.34 -36.36
CA GLU A 852 54.62 7.12 -35.57
C GLU A 852 55.98 7.17 -34.85
N SER A 853 55.99 6.76 -33.58
CA SER A 853 57.04 5.97 -32.90
C SER A 853 58.47 6.53 -32.68
N GLN A 854 59.01 6.21 -31.48
CA GLN A 854 60.42 6.30 -31.05
C GLN A 854 61.01 7.74 -30.94
N THR A 855 61.93 8.07 -30.04
CA THR A 855 62.87 7.28 -29.19
C THR A 855 63.11 7.95 -27.83
N LYS A 856 63.52 7.19 -26.80
CA LYS A 856 64.31 7.63 -25.62
C LYS A 856 63.59 8.55 -24.59
N ASP A 857 64.02 8.69 -23.33
CA ASP A 857 65.20 8.16 -22.63
C ASP A 857 64.90 7.87 -21.13
N THR A 858 65.48 6.80 -20.59
CA THR A 858 66.26 6.73 -19.34
C THR A 858 65.80 7.39 -18.00
N GLN A 859 65.71 6.54 -16.96
CA GLN A 859 65.97 6.74 -15.50
C GLN A 859 64.89 7.19 -14.49
N GLN A 860 64.73 6.30 -13.48
CA GLN A 860 64.73 6.53 -12.02
C GLN A 860 63.57 7.27 -11.31
N SER A 861 62.74 6.46 -10.65
CA SER A 861 62.37 6.70 -9.25
C SER A 861 63.60 6.73 -8.34
N PRO A 862 63.56 7.52 -7.26
CA PRO A 862 64.15 7.17 -5.97
C PRO A 862 63.07 7.01 -4.89
N ASP A 863 63.29 6.11 -3.93
CA ASP A 863 62.37 5.82 -2.82
C ASP A 863 62.48 6.83 -1.65
N LEU A 864 61.65 6.59 -0.63
CA LEU A 864 61.79 7.03 0.78
C LEU A 864 61.55 8.52 1.08
N LYS A 865 60.39 8.80 1.66
CA LYS A 865 60.23 8.52 3.10
C LYS A 865 58.83 8.02 3.42
#